data_AF-A0A2N2MBP7-F1
#
_entry.id   AF-A0A2N2MBP7-F1
#
_cell.length_a   1.000
_cell.length_b   1.000
_cell.length_c   1.000
_cell.angle_alpha   90.00
_cell.angle_beta   90.00
_cell.angle_gamma   90.00
#
_symmetry.space_group_name_H-M   'P 1'
#
loop_
_entity.id
_entity.type
_entity.pdbx_description
1 polymer ?
#
loop_
_entity_poly.entity_id
_entity_poly.type
_entity_poly.pdbx_seq_one_letter_code
_entity_poly.pdbx_strand_id
1 'polypeptide(L)'
;MAFNLLVNLHTHTLFSDGELTPEALAANLANAGVRYVALTDHDTLESLPRFEAALNKRGLAYLPGLELTTWYEGREMHLLAYGFNPGHPDLGATLISMRQVRELEVHSIAGSLRKKGTSHPNGRPDVPAVSAAPDGRLEAGAAIDLIHRAGGKVFWAHPLVYEPDLERLEAHAAALKILGLDGLEAIYESFSTEQRAGLVEIADRQGLLISAGTDLHTGEQGLGIEMPREDWARFREAVFASPTFSEKASGAGKTVPGGPAARQSAGKSHHFRRRSYVLRIFLPTLVAIGLFLVAIWALILPSFEQTLLERKREMIRELTNSAWSILASYERDEKNGLLTPEEAQALAITRVEALRYGPEGKDYFWIQDLQPRMIMHPYRPDLNGQDVSDFSDPRGALIFVEFAKLVQREGEGYVDYVWQWKDDPERLEPKESYVKGFAPWGWVIGTGIYTDDVRSEITRIERSLVNTALAISGAVVLLLVFVLQQSLRIERERQEVLDSLRDSTERYHSLVEATTEGTLLILDERCRYANPTFLKLTGFSERQLEFLELADILPREAGNLPIWDNVERADGQDLIGGEAFDGILRHADGRSLECVLALNPIVFAGQRGFILLARDLARQSALLADELPLRSAQSAPLGIFRARAARRAALLEMNPAMRAFFTESQPALADLFSDSADFDSFLQTLHESGEVNHIILHIETSDAAARFLSLSARLVADERGQAAYIDGILEDVTSARKQEAGREALIEKLQASLLFLHEPISKLGRDALICDMNTTVAELARLITERNVTAALVASDDSVIGIVTDHDLRARVLAENTFLNAPIHTIMSAPLTKIPEDALIYEALMRMEERGVRHLAVEDRDGQIVSVIDNKSLIQFQRYGSIVLTREISRSASPEEVAQHAERTPPLVRTLLDSSARPRHVTNMLAAICDSASERLVQLAIDELGPPPAPFAFIAMGSQGRQEQTLVTDQDNGIIYAPPETSNPEQVGEYFLRLGKRVCGGLNRAGYPLCRGGVMAGNLRWCRSLPDWISSFEEWVDKSEPQEIMEVSIFFDFRTVYGEADLTHELRRTIHAGLLDQAAFFHHFAQNALTFKPPFRLLGNIYLGGGATEHAGEINLKDAMMPMVSFARLYALRHQINQTHTLERIEALTERGVILPSSRDEIVASYDFLMQLRLQNQIAAIQAGRAPTNIIHPGKLGYIQQELLKQAFAQIAAVQKKVSYDFLGGVQV
;
A
#
# COMPACT_ATOMS: atom_id res chain seq x y z
N MET A 1 4.23 -26.95 -31.32
CA MET A 1 3.16 -26.69 -30.32
C MET A 1 2.30 -27.94 -30.15
N ALA A 2 1.72 -28.15 -28.97
CA ALA A 2 0.90 -29.32 -28.66
C ALA A 2 -0.37 -29.39 -29.54
N PHE A 3 -0.70 -30.59 -30.04
CA PHE A 3 -1.87 -30.86 -30.89
C PHE A 3 -3.22 -30.70 -30.15
N ASN A 4 -3.19 -30.69 -28.81
CA ASN A 4 -4.38 -30.71 -27.95
C ASN A 4 -4.53 -29.42 -27.12
N LEU A 5 -5.78 -29.07 -26.80
CA LEU A 5 -6.19 -27.96 -25.95
C LEU A 5 -6.80 -28.49 -24.65
N LEU A 6 -6.42 -27.93 -23.51
CA LEU A 6 -7.06 -28.25 -22.24
C LEU A 6 -8.37 -27.46 -22.11
N VAL A 7 -9.52 -28.15 -22.08
CA VAL A 7 -10.86 -27.56 -22.00
C VAL A 7 -11.67 -28.21 -20.89
N ASN A 8 -12.76 -27.57 -20.48
CA ASN A 8 -13.77 -28.22 -19.64
C ASN A 8 -15.16 -27.67 -19.94
N LEU A 9 -15.91 -28.35 -20.81
CA LEU A 9 -17.22 -27.92 -21.27
C LEU A 9 -18.38 -28.58 -20.51
N HIS A 10 -18.10 -29.26 -19.40
CA HIS A 10 -19.10 -29.90 -18.54
C HIS A 10 -18.68 -29.79 -17.07
N THR A 11 -19.28 -28.84 -16.34
CA THR A 11 -18.95 -28.56 -14.93
C THR A 11 -20.17 -28.08 -14.14
N HIS A 12 -20.16 -28.36 -12.83
CA HIS A 12 -21.28 -28.08 -11.91
C HIS A 12 -20.88 -27.25 -10.70
N THR A 13 -21.84 -26.54 -10.10
CA THR A 13 -21.68 -25.73 -8.89
C THR A 13 -22.73 -26.05 -7.84
N LEU A 14 -22.60 -25.45 -6.66
CA LEU A 14 -23.57 -25.50 -5.55
C LEU A 14 -25.01 -25.05 -5.90
N PHE A 15 -25.23 -24.50 -7.10
CA PHE A 15 -26.57 -24.13 -7.57
C PHE A 15 -27.34 -25.30 -8.17
N SER A 16 -26.64 -26.40 -8.49
CA SER A 16 -27.21 -27.69 -8.83
C SER A 16 -26.75 -28.74 -7.80
N ASP A 17 -25.74 -29.53 -8.12
CA ASP A 17 -25.21 -30.66 -7.34
C ASP A 17 -23.67 -30.66 -7.21
N GLY A 18 -22.99 -29.61 -7.66
CA GLY A 18 -21.57 -29.41 -7.40
C GLY A 18 -21.28 -28.94 -5.96
N GLU A 19 -20.06 -29.20 -5.47
CA GLU A 19 -19.63 -28.82 -4.11
C GLU A 19 -18.97 -27.43 -4.04
N LEU A 20 -18.61 -26.85 -5.20
CA LEU A 20 -17.89 -25.60 -5.28
C LEU A 20 -18.82 -24.43 -5.61
N THR A 21 -18.54 -23.25 -5.04
CA THR A 21 -19.21 -22.02 -5.49
C THR A 21 -18.73 -21.67 -6.90
N PRO A 22 -19.52 -20.93 -7.69
CA PRO A 22 -19.08 -20.46 -9.01
C PRO A 22 -17.70 -19.78 -8.98
N GLU A 23 -17.41 -19.00 -7.92
CA GLU A 23 -16.13 -18.32 -7.77
C GLU A 23 -14.96 -19.26 -7.45
N ALA A 24 -15.21 -20.30 -6.64
CA ALA A 24 -14.20 -21.29 -6.29
C ALA A 24 -13.88 -22.20 -7.47
N LEU A 25 -14.92 -22.64 -8.20
CA LEU A 25 -14.76 -23.40 -9.44
C LEU A 25 -13.96 -22.62 -10.48
N ALA A 26 -14.33 -21.35 -10.74
CA ALA A 26 -13.60 -20.49 -11.66
C ALA A 26 -12.13 -20.30 -11.27
N ALA A 27 -11.82 -20.25 -9.97
CA ALA A 27 -10.44 -20.15 -9.48
C ALA A 27 -9.65 -21.45 -9.72
N ASN A 28 -10.25 -22.61 -9.46
CA ASN A 28 -9.61 -23.90 -9.64
C ASN A 28 -9.30 -24.17 -11.13
N LEU A 29 -10.27 -23.93 -12.02
CA LEU A 29 -10.10 -24.07 -13.46
C LEU A 29 -8.99 -23.16 -14.01
N ALA A 30 -8.93 -21.91 -13.52
CA ALA A 30 -7.86 -20.98 -13.87
C ALA A 30 -6.47 -21.48 -13.45
N ASN A 31 -6.35 -21.98 -12.22
CA ASN A 31 -5.09 -22.49 -11.68
C ASN A 31 -4.62 -23.77 -12.40
N ALA A 32 -5.56 -24.58 -12.90
CA ALA A 32 -5.26 -25.79 -13.66
C ALA A 32 -4.86 -25.52 -15.12
N GLY A 33 -4.89 -24.26 -15.59
CA GLY A 33 -4.53 -23.89 -16.95
C GLY A 33 -5.59 -24.24 -18.00
N VAL A 34 -6.84 -24.46 -17.58
CA VAL A 34 -7.96 -24.74 -18.51
C VAL A 34 -8.19 -23.52 -19.42
N ARG A 35 -8.27 -23.76 -20.73
CA ARG A 35 -8.30 -22.70 -21.74
C ARG A 35 -9.71 -22.20 -22.03
N TYR A 36 -10.68 -23.11 -22.16
CA TYR A 36 -12.08 -22.83 -22.48
C TYR A 36 -13.00 -23.60 -21.54
N VAL A 37 -14.02 -22.92 -21.00
CA VAL A 37 -14.90 -23.47 -19.98
C VAL A 37 -16.37 -23.22 -20.31
N ALA A 38 -17.23 -24.19 -20.00
CA ALA A 38 -18.68 -23.99 -19.92
C ALA A 38 -19.19 -24.47 -18.55
N LEU A 39 -19.97 -23.62 -17.88
CA LEU A 39 -20.72 -24.01 -16.68
C LEU A 39 -22.06 -24.58 -17.11
N THR A 40 -22.33 -25.82 -16.72
CA THR A 40 -23.46 -26.61 -17.21
C THR A 40 -24.30 -27.13 -16.05
N ASP A 41 -24.57 -26.30 -15.04
CA ASP A 41 -25.42 -26.67 -13.90
C ASP A 41 -26.75 -27.30 -14.33
N HIS A 42 -27.19 -28.33 -13.61
CA HIS A 42 -28.47 -28.99 -13.87
C HIS A 42 -29.68 -28.05 -13.78
N ASP A 43 -30.42 -27.93 -14.89
CA ASP A 43 -31.72 -27.28 -14.98
C ASP A 43 -31.78 -25.83 -14.44
N THR A 44 -30.64 -25.14 -14.34
CA THR A 44 -30.56 -23.79 -13.79
C THR A 44 -29.50 -22.93 -14.47
N LEU A 45 -29.76 -21.63 -14.52
CA LEU A 45 -28.83 -20.61 -15.02
C LEU A 45 -28.48 -19.57 -13.95
N GLU A 46 -28.88 -19.79 -12.70
CA GLU A 46 -28.76 -18.78 -11.62
C GLU A 46 -27.31 -18.50 -11.20
N SER A 47 -26.44 -19.49 -11.36
CA SER A 47 -25.00 -19.41 -11.11
C SER A 47 -24.24 -18.69 -12.22
N LEU A 48 -24.76 -18.70 -13.45
CA LEU A 48 -24.06 -18.24 -14.65
C LEU A 48 -23.54 -16.79 -14.54
N PRO A 49 -24.31 -15.79 -14.06
CA PRO A 49 -23.81 -14.43 -13.91
C PRO A 49 -22.66 -14.31 -12.88
N ARG A 50 -22.69 -15.12 -11.81
CA ARG A 50 -21.63 -15.14 -10.79
C ARG A 50 -20.37 -15.80 -11.33
N PHE A 51 -20.53 -16.86 -12.11
CA PHE A 51 -19.44 -17.56 -12.77
C PHE A 51 -18.75 -16.69 -13.82
N GLU A 52 -19.51 -16.04 -14.68
CA GLU A 52 -19.03 -15.08 -15.68
C GLU A 52 -18.22 -13.97 -15.02
N ALA A 53 -18.75 -13.34 -13.97
CA ALA A 53 -18.05 -12.30 -13.24
C ALA A 53 -16.74 -12.80 -12.57
N ALA A 54 -16.66 -14.08 -12.20
CA ALA A 54 -15.49 -14.69 -11.59
C ALA A 54 -14.41 -15.07 -12.62
N LEU A 55 -14.80 -15.54 -13.80
CA LEU A 55 -13.89 -15.87 -14.91
C LEU A 55 -13.35 -14.59 -15.58
N ASN A 56 -14.16 -13.56 -15.75
CA ASN A 56 -13.73 -12.26 -16.32
C ASN A 56 -12.59 -11.63 -15.50
N LYS A 57 -12.63 -11.76 -14.17
CA LYS A 57 -11.55 -11.29 -13.28
C LYS A 57 -10.23 -12.06 -13.46
N ARG A 58 -10.27 -13.24 -14.06
CA ARG A 58 -9.15 -14.17 -14.22
C ARG A 58 -8.74 -14.36 -15.67
N GLY A 59 -9.45 -13.74 -16.61
CA GLY A 59 -9.14 -13.79 -18.04
C GLY A 59 -9.33 -15.16 -18.68
N LEU A 60 -10.30 -15.97 -18.24
CA LEU A 60 -10.70 -17.20 -18.95
C LEU A 60 -11.87 -16.92 -19.89
N ALA A 61 -11.82 -17.48 -21.09
CA ALA A 61 -12.93 -17.42 -22.04
C ALA A 61 -14.01 -18.44 -21.63
N TYR A 62 -15.28 -18.03 -21.68
CA TYR A 62 -16.40 -18.81 -21.18
C TYR A 62 -17.50 -18.96 -22.23
N LEU A 63 -18.13 -20.13 -22.30
CA LEU A 63 -19.34 -20.34 -23.08
C LEU A 63 -20.54 -20.53 -22.12
N PRO A 64 -21.69 -19.89 -22.37
CA PRO A 64 -22.93 -20.25 -21.68
C PRO A 64 -23.22 -21.73 -21.89
N GLY A 65 -23.27 -22.47 -20.78
CA GLY A 65 -23.61 -23.88 -20.73
C GLY A 65 -24.88 -24.11 -19.91
N LEU A 66 -25.51 -25.26 -20.12
CA LEU A 66 -26.64 -25.76 -19.34
C LEU A 66 -26.72 -27.27 -19.55
N GLU A 67 -26.86 -28.05 -18.49
CA GLU A 67 -27.25 -29.46 -18.60
C GLU A 67 -28.75 -29.56 -18.30
N LEU A 68 -29.51 -30.06 -19.28
CA LEU A 68 -30.94 -30.29 -19.17
C LEU A 68 -31.21 -31.75 -18.82
N THR A 69 -31.96 -31.95 -17.74
CA THR A 69 -32.54 -33.25 -17.40
C THR A 69 -33.73 -33.52 -18.33
N THR A 70 -33.62 -34.54 -19.18
CA THR A 70 -34.64 -34.85 -20.20
C THR A 70 -35.05 -36.31 -20.16
N TRP A 71 -36.13 -36.63 -20.87
CA TRP A 71 -36.63 -37.99 -20.99
C TRP A 71 -36.66 -38.45 -22.43
N TYR A 72 -36.20 -39.67 -22.67
CA TYR A 72 -36.25 -40.33 -23.96
C TYR A 72 -36.62 -41.80 -23.75
N GLU A 73 -37.67 -42.27 -24.45
CA GLU A 73 -38.20 -43.64 -24.32
C GLU A 73 -38.51 -44.07 -22.88
N GLY A 74 -38.92 -43.12 -22.03
CA GLY A 74 -39.28 -43.39 -20.64
C GLY A 74 -38.09 -43.50 -19.68
N ARG A 75 -36.86 -43.22 -20.14
CA ARG A 75 -35.66 -43.11 -19.30
C ARG A 75 -35.14 -41.68 -19.26
N GLU A 76 -34.52 -41.34 -18.14
CA GLU A 76 -33.86 -40.04 -17.95
C GLU A 76 -32.54 -40.02 -18.72
N MET A 77 -32.26 -38.91 -19.40
CA MET A 77 -31.02 -38.65 -20.11
C MET A 77 -30.68 -37.16 -20.04
N HIS A 78 -29.40 -36.81 -20.15
CA HIS A 78 -28.97 -35.42 -20.05
C HIS A 78 -28.51 -34.86 -21.39
N LEU A 79 -28.89 -33.62 -21.66
CA LEU A 79 -28.50 -32.88 -22.85
C LEU A 79 -27.75 -31.61 -22.46
N LEU A 80 -26.54 -31.46 -22.98
CA LEU A 80 -25.73 -30.25 -22.83
C LEU A 80 -26.13 -29.24 -23.90
N ALA A 81 -26.33 -27.99 -23.50
CA ALA A 81 -26.62 -26.89 -24.39
C ALA A 81 -25.47 -25.87 -24.38
N TYR A 82 -25.07 -25.39 -25.57
CA TYR A 82 -24.04 -24.37 -25.71
C TYR A 82 -24.49 -23.25 -26.67
N GLY A 83 -24.02 -22.03 -26.46
CA GLY A 83 -24.22 -20.92 -27.40
C GLY A 83 -25.67 -20.40 -27.53
N PHE A 84 -26.55 -20.79 -26.62
CA PHE A 84 -27.92 -20.27 -26.54
C PHE A 84 -27.95 -18.89 -25.88
N ASN A 85 -29.04 -18.16 -26.08
CA ASN A 85 -29.34 -16.92 -25.36
C ASN A 85 -29.92 -17.23 -23.97
N PRO A 86 -29.20 -16.97 -22.85
CA PRO A 86 -29.68 -17.26 -21.51
C PRO A 86 -30.93 -16.46 -21.11
N GLY A 87 -31.18 -15.33 -21.79
CA GLY A 87 -32.36 -14.47 -21.58
C GLY A 87 -33.60 -14.91 -22.36
N HIS A 88 -33.56 -16.05 -23.07
CA HIS A 88 -34.71 -16.51 -23.84
C HIS A 88 -35.91 -16.85 -22.92
N PRO A 89 -37.08 -16.22 -23.11
CA PRO A 89 -38.19 -16.31 -22.15
C PRO A 89 -38.73 -17.74 -22.00
N ASP A 90 -38.86 -18.50 -23.09
CA ASP A 90 -39.35 -19.89 -23.05
C ASP A 90 -38.39 -20.82 -22.30
N LEU A 91 -37.08 -20.55 -22.40
CA LEU A 91 -36.05 -21.34 -21.72
C LEU A 91 -36.17 -21.09 -20.20
N GLY A 92 -36.21 -19.82 -19.80
CA GLY A 92 -36.41 -19.45 -18.39
C GLY A 92 -37.70 -20.01 -17.79
N ALA A 93 -38.82 -19.96 -18.53
CA ALA A 93 -40.10 -20.51 -18.07
C ALA A 93 -40.05 -22.05 -17.89
N THR A 94 -39.38 -22.75 -18.82
CA THR A 94 -39.23 -24.21 -18.76
C THR A 94 -38.36 -24.65 -17.58
N LEU A 95 -37.22 -23.98 -17.35
CA LEU A 95 -36.33 -24.26 -16.22
C LEU A 95 -37.00 -24.01 -14.86
N ILE A 96 -37.83 -22.97 -14.75
CA ILE A 96 -38.62 -22.72 -13.52
C ILE A 96 -39.63 -23.86 -13.30
N SER A 97 -40.31 -24.31 -14.36
CA SER A 97 -41.30 -25.39 -14.30
C SER A 97 -40.68 -26.72 -13.84
N MET A 98 -39.54 -27.09 -14.40
CA MET A 98 -38.81 -28.31 -14.03
C MET A 98 -38.36 -28.29 -12.57
N ARG A 99 -37.80 -27.17 -12.10
CA ARG A 99 -37.31 -27.04 -10.71
C ARG A 99 -38.43 -27.03 -9.68
N GLN A 100 -39.58 -26.40 -9.98
CA GLN A 100 -40.74 -26.40 -9.07
C GLN A 100 -41.26 -27.82 -8.80
N VAL A 101 -41.26 -28.69 -9.82
CA VAL A 101 -41.68 -30.09 -9.66
C VAL A 101 -40.62 -30.88 -8.88
N ARG A 102 -39.32 -30.67 -9.16
CA ARG A 102 -38.22 -31.31 -8.43
C ARG A 102 -38.20 -30.93 -6.94
N GLU A 103 -38.47 -29.67 -6.59
CA GLU A 103 -38.59 -29.23 -5.18
C GLU A 103 -39.74 -29.94 -4.45
N LEU A 104 -40.88 -30.15 -5.11
CA LEU A 104 -42.03 -30.89 -4.56
C LEU A 104 -41.69 -32.37 -4.33
N GLU A 105 -40.92 -32.98 -5.22
CA GLU A 105 -40.45 -34.37 -5.09
C GLU A 105 -39.39 -34.53 -3.99
N VAL A 106 -38.41 -33.62 -3.90
CA VAL A 106 -37.38 -33.64 -2.84
C VAL A 106 -38.00 -33.44 -1.45
N HIS A 107 -38.99 -32.55 -1.29
CA HIS A 107 -39.75 -32.41 -0.04
C HIS A 107 -40.56 -33.67 0.30
N SER A 108 -41.09 -34.37 -0.71
CA SER A 108 -41.79 -35.65 -0.55
C SER A 108 -40.84 -36.78 -0.12
N ILE A 109 -39.62 -36.84 -0.66
CA ILE A 109 -38.59 -37.84 -0.30
C ILE A 109 -38.03 -37.56 1.11
N ALA A 110 -37.67 -36.31 1.41
CA ALA A 110 -37.21 -35.90 2.75
C ALA A 110 -38.31 -36.07 3.82
N GLY A 111 -39.57 -35.85 3.44
CA GLY A 111 -40.75 -36.13 4.26
C GLY A 111 -41.01 -37.62 4.46
N SER A 112 -40.81 -38.45 3.43
CA SER A 112 -40.96 -39.91 3.50
C SER A 112 -39.89 -40.59 4.36
N LEU A 113 -38.69 -39.99 4.45
CA LEU A 113 -37.61 -40.43 5.35
C LEU A 113 -37.83 -40.02 6.82
N ARG A 114 -38.76 -39.09 7.11
CA ARG A 114 -39.18 -38.68 8.47
C ARG A 114 -40.60 -39.19 8.84
N LYS A 115 -40.78 -40.52 8.80
CA LYS A 115 -41.83 -41.30 9.51
C LYS A 115 -43.31 -41.14 9.09
N LYS A 116 -43.97 -42.31 9.00
CA LYS A 116 -45.40 -42.59 9.29
C LYS A 116 -46.10 -41.49 10.11
N GLY A 117 -47.14 -40.87 9.54
CA GLY A 117 -48.15 -40.10 10.29
C GLY A 117 -48.80 -38.93 9.54
N THR A 118 -49.97 -39.20 8.95
CA THR A 118 -51.11 -38.27 8.70
C THR A 118 -50.91 -36.92 7.96
N SER A 119 -51.40 -36.91 6.70
CA SER A 119 -52.33 -35.97 6.03
C SER A 119 -52.19 -34.43 6.12
N HIS A 120 -52.24 -33.83 4.90
CA HIS A 120 -52.76 -32.51 4.44
C HIS A 120 -51.74 -31.44 4.00
N PRO A 121 -52.13 -30.46 3.13
CA PRO A 121 -53.09 -30.49 2.02
C PRO A 121 -52.57 -29.83 0.71
N ASN A 122 -53.34 -30.00 -0.37
CA ASN A 122 -53.15 -29.47 -1.73
C ASN A 122 -52.87 -27.96 -1.82
N GLY A 123 -51.90 -27.60 -2.67
CA GLY A 123 -51.81 -26.31 -3.36
C GLY A 123 -51.00 -26.48 -4.65
N ARG A 124 -51.67 -26.50 -5.82
CA ARG A 124 -50.99 -26.42 -7.12
C ARG A 124 -50.61 -24.95 -7.37
N PRO A 125 -49.34 -24.61 -7.63
CA PRO A 125 -48.94 -23.26 -8.02
C PRO A 125 -49.20 -23.00 -9.52
N ASP A 126 -49.41 -21.74 -9.88
CA ASP A 126 -49.68 -21.26 -11.24
C ASP A 126 -48.48 -21.53 -12.19
N VAL A 127 -48.68 -22.41 -13.17
CA VAL A 127 -47.71 -22.71 -14.24
C VAL A 127 -47.74 -21.57 -15.28
N PRO A 128 -46.59 -20.99 -15.67
CA PRO A 128 -46.53 -20.02 -16.77
C PRO A 128 -47.03 -20.66 -18.08
N ALA A 129 -47.93 -19.97 -18.80
CA ALA A 129 -48.70 -20.51 -19.93
C ALA A 129 -47.89 -20.91 -21.20
N VAL A 130 -46.56 -20.92 -21.17
CA VAL A 130 -45.67 -21.13 -22.34
C VAL A 130 -44.43 -22.02 -22.00
N SER A 131 -44.53 -22.91 -21.01
CA SER A 131 -43.45 -23.85 -20.67
C SER A 131 -43.41 -25.06 -21.63
N ALA A 132 -42.21 -25.50 -22.05
CA ALA A 132 -42.03 -26.74 -22.80
C ALA A 132 -42.12 -28.01 -21.92
N ALA A 133 -42.13 -27.85 -20.60
CA ALA A 133 -42.31 -28.90 -19.60
C ALA A 133 -43.37 -28.49 -18.56
N PRO A 134 -44.65 -28.34 -18.94
CA PRO A 134 -45.70 -27.81 -18.07
C PRO A 134 -46.04 -28.72 -16.87
N ASP A 135 -45.68 -29.99 -16.94
CA ASP A 135 -45.77 -30.99 -15.86
C ASP A 135 -44.42 -31.23 -15.15
N GLY A 136 -43.40 -30.43 -15.48
CA GLY A 136 -42.03 -30.55 -14.98
C GLY A 136 -41.18 -31.60 -15.70
N ARG A 137 -41.74 -32.35 -16.66
CA ARG A 137 -41.03 -33.36 -17.43
C ARG A 137 -40.74 -32.83 -18.84
N LEU A 138 -39.46 -32.81 -19.23
CA LEU A 138 -39.02 -32.34 -20.54
C LEU A 138 -38.59 -33.53 -21.41
N GLU A 139 -39.30 -33.80 -22.50
CA GLU A 139 -38.90 -34.84 -23.46
C GLU A 139 -37.74 -34.36 -24.35
N ALA A 140 -36.80 -35.25 -24.69
CA ALA A 140 -35.54 -34.91 -25.36
C ALA A 140 -35.73 -34.12 -26.67
N GLY A 141 -36.72 -34.49 -27.50
CA GLY A 141 -37.02 -33.74 -28.72
C GLY A 141 -37.49 -32.31 -28.45
N ALA A 142 -38.31 -32.10 -27.41
CA ALA A 142 -38.78 -30.77 -27.03
C ALA A 142 -37.65 -29.92 -26.41
N ALA A 143 -36.71 -30.56 -25.71
CA ALA A 143 -35.49 -29.90 -25.22
C ALA A 143 -34.61 -29.40 -26.37
N ILE A 144 -34.40 -30.25 -27.39
CA ILE A 144 -33.61 -29.89 -28.58
C ILE A 144 -34.22 -28.68 -29.28
N ASP A 145 -35.52 -28.75 -29.58
CA ASP A 145 -36.26 -27.65 -30.20
C ASP A 145 -36.17 -26.35 -29.39
N LEU A 146 -36.29 -26.44 -28.06
CA LEU A 146 -36.22 -25.30 -27.16
C LEU A 146 -34.86 -24.60 -27.23
N ILE A 147 -33.77 -25.36 -27.17
CA ILE A 147 -32.41 -24.81 -27.22
C ILE A 147 -32.12 -24.21 -28.60
N HIS A 148 -32.55 -24.86 -29.68
CA HIS A 148 -32.41 -24.32 -31.03
C HIS A 148 -33.19 -23.00 -31.22
N ARG A 149 -34.40 -22.88 -30.67
CA ARG A 149 -35.15 -21.60 -30.66
C ARG A 149 -34.41 -20.52 -29.87
N ALA A 150 -33.74 -20.90 -28.79
CA ALA A 150 -32.85 -20.02 -28.04
C ALA A 150 -31.51 -19.74 -28.74
N GLY A 151 -31.28 -20.29 -29.94
CA GLY A 151 -30.09 -20.10 -30.76
C GLY A 151 -28.92 -21.02 -30.40
N GLY A 152 -29.10 -21.98 -29.48
CA GLY A 152 -28.03 -22.87 -29.04
C GLY A 152 -27.84 -24.11 -29.88
N LYS A 153 -26.84 -24.89 -29.48
CA LYS A 153 -26.49 -26.22 -29.99
C LYS A 153 -26.62 -27.25 -28.87
N VAL A 154 -27.03 -28.46 -29.23
CA VAL A 154 -27.39 -29.52 -28.26
C VAL A 154 -26.53 -30.75 -28.44
N PHE A 155 -25.94 -31.21 -27.34
CA PHE A 155 -25.04 -32.34 -27.26
C PHE A 155 -25.59 -33.36 -26.27
N TRP A 156 -25.43 -34.65 -26.57
CA TRP A 156 -25.74 -35.70 -25.60
C TRP A 156 -24.61 -35.81 -24.58
N ALA A 157 -24.93 -35.54 -23.31
CA ALA A 157 -23.99 -35.66 -22.19
C ALA A 157 -23.70 -37.14 -21.86
N HIS A 158 -22.44 -37.46 -21.55
CA HIS A 158 -21.97 -38.76 -21.06
C HIS A 158 -22.75 -40.00 -21.58
N PRO A 159 -22.86 -40.20 -22.91
CA PRO A 159 -23.86 -41.09 -23.50
C PRO A 159 -23.71 -42.58 -23.13
N LEU A 160 -22.50 -43.02 -22.77
CA LEU A 160 -22.24 -44.40 -22.31
C LEU A 160 -22.77 -44.69 -20.89
N VAL A 161 -23.11 -43.66 -20.10
CA VAL A 161 -23.80 -43.82 -18.81
C VAL A 161 -25.24 -44.28 -19.04
N TYR A 162 -25.87 -43.80 -20.11
CA TYR A 162 -27.23 -44.16 -20.49
C TYR A 162 -27.31 -45.49 -21.25
N GLU A 163 -26.46 -45.68 -22.27
CA GLU A 163 -26.40 -46.90 -23.06
C GLU A 163 -24.94 -47.38 -23.21
N PRO A 164 -24.50 -48.40 -22.45
CA PRO A 164 -23.12 -48.88 -22.50
C PRO A 164 -22.78 -49.65 -23.78
N ASP A 165 -23.78 -50.11 -24.55
CA ASP A 165 -23.57 -50.81 -25.83
C ASP A 165 -23.43 -49.81 -26.99
N LEU A 166 -22.26 -49.76 -27.61
CA LEU A 166 -21.94 -48.80 -28.68
C LEU A 166 -22.83 -48.95 -29.94
N GLU A 167 -23.28 -50.15 -30.29
CA GLU A 167 -24.14 -50.36 -31.47
C GLU A 167 -25.55 -49.80 -31.21
N ARG A 168 -26.07 -50.02 -30.00
CA ARG A 168 -27.36 -49.44 -29.59
C ARG A 168 -27.27 -47.93 -29.39
N LEU A 169 -26.17 -47.45 -28.83
CA LEU A 169 -25.91 -46.02 -28.68
C LEU A 169 -25.88 -45.34 -30.04
N GLU A 170 -25.23 -45.92 -31.05
CA GLU A 170 -25.23 -45.39 -32.42
C GLU A 170 -26.65 -45.30 -33.00
N ALA A 171 -27.49 -46.33 -32.79
CA ALA A 171 -28.88 -46.29 -33.21
C ALA A 171 -29.69 -45.19 -32.50
N HIS A 172 -29.48 -44.99 -31.20
CA HIS A 172 -30.10 -43.90 -30.44
C HIS A 172 -29.59 -42.51 -30.86
N ALA A 173 -28.29 -42.37 -31.11
CA ALA A 173 -27.68 -41.13 -31.60
C ALA A 173 -28.23 -40.75 -32.98
N ALA A 174 -28.41 -41.73 -33.89
CA ALA A 174 -29.05 -41.51 -35.18
C ALA A 174 -30.52 -41.07 -35.04
N ALA A 175 -31.27 -41.65 -34.10
CA ALA A 175 -32.65 -41.26 -33.82
C ALA A 175 -32.74 -39.83 -33.24
N LEU A 176 -31.90 -39.49 -32.28
CA LEU A 176 -31.82 -38.14 -31.70
C LEU A 176 -31.32 -37.10 -32.71
N LYS A 177 -30.43 -37.49 -33.64
CA LYS A 177 -30.02 -36.63 -34.75
C LYS A 177 -31.18 -36.24 -35.66
N ILE A 178 -32.11 -37.16 -35.92
CA ILE A 178 -33.35 -36.85 -36.68
C ILE A 178 -34.19 -35.80 -35.94
N LEU A 179 -34.15 -35.80 -34.60
CA LEU A 179 -34.78 -34.82 -33.74
C LEU A 179 -33.98 -33.51 -33.59
N GLY A 180 -32.81 -33.39 -34.23
CA GLY A 180 -32.01 -32.16 -34.25
C GLY A 180 -30.78 -32.17 -33.34
N LEU A 181 -30.36 -33.31 -32.78
CA LEU A 181 -29.11 -33.37 -32.00
C LEU A 181 -27.91 -32.90 -32.84
N ASP A 182 -27.10 -31.98 -32.31
CA ASP A 182 -25.94 -31.41 -33.01
C ASP A 182 -24.63 -32.15 -32.71
N GLY A 183 -24.50 -32.77 -31.54
CA GLY A 183 -23.26 -33.41 -31.12
C GLY A 183 -23.35 -34.42 -29.96
N LEU A 184 -22.20 -34.96 -29.60
CA LEU A 184 -22.00 -35.92 -28.50
C LEU A 184 -20.84 -35.47 -27.60
N GLU A 185 -20.95 -35.71 -26.30
CA GLU A 185 -19.81 -35.64 -25.39
C GLU A 185 -18.96 -36.91 -25.52
N ALA A 186 -18.09 -36.94 -26.54
CA ALA A 186 -17.25 -38.10 -26.84
C ALA A 186 -15.97 -38.14 -25.99
N ILE A 187 -15.50 -36.98 -25.52
CA ILE A 187 -14.28 -36.85 -24.71
C ILE A 187 -14.67 -36.59 -23.25
N TYR A 188 -14.86 -37.67 -22.50
CA TYR A 188 -15.37 -37.62 -21.13
C TYR A 188 -14.38 -38.28 -20.15
N GLU A 189 -14.11 -37.65 -19.01
CA GLU A 189 -13.05 -38.09 -18.08
C GLU A 189 -13.19 -39.54 -17.64
N SER A 190 -14.40 -39.99 -17.31
CA SER A 190 -14.62 -41.35 -16.81
C SER A 190 -14.62 -42.45 -17.89
N PHE A 191 -14.56 -42.09 -19.18
CA PHE A 191 -14.52 -43.08 -20.27
C PHE A 191 -13.09 -43.49 -20.61
N SER A 192 -12.89 -44.78 -20.92
CA SER A 192 -11.59 -45.31 -21.37
C SER A 192 -11.21 -44.75 -22.75
N THR A 193 -9.93 -44.85 -23.11
CA THR A 193 -9.44 -44.41 -24.42
C THR A 193 -10.16 -45.10 -25.58
N GLU A 194 -10.48 -46.40 -25.43
CA GLU A 194 -11.24 -47.17 -26.44
C GLU A 194 -12.69 -46.70 -26.54
N GLN A 195 -13.33 -46.39 -25.41
CA GLN A 195 -14.69 -45.86 -25.37
C GLN A 195 -14.78 -44.47 -26.02
N ARG A 196 -13.83 -43.58 -25.73
CA ARG A 196 -13.73 -42.26 -26.37
C ARG A 196 -13.52 -42.38 -27.87
N ALA A 197 -12.61 -43.24 -28.31
CA ALA A 197 -12.37 -43.49 -29.73
C ALA A 197 -13.61 -44.02 -30.45
N GLY A 198 -14.35 -44.94 -29.83
CA GLY A 198 -15.61 -45.46 -30.38
C GLY A 198 -16.70 -44.39 -30.50
N LEU A 199 -16.82 -43.48 -29.51
CA LEU A 199 -17.76 -42.36 -29.57
C LEU A 199 -17.38 -41.32 -30.62
N VAL A 200 -16.08 -41.04 -30.80
CA VAL A 200 -15.58 -40.17 -31.88
C VAL A 200 -15.91 -40.78 -33.25
N GLU A 201 -15.72 -42.08 -33.44
CA GLU A 201 -16.07 -42.76 -34.70
C GLU A 201 -17.59 -42.75 -34.97
N ILE A 202 -18.41 -42.91 -33.93
CA ILE A 202 -19.87 -42.75 -34.05
C ILE A 202 -20.22 -41.31 -34.42
N ALA A 203 -19.61 -40.31 -33.77
CA ALA A 203 -19.84 -38.90 -34.08
C ALA A 203 -19.49 -38.59 -35.54
N ASP A 204 -18.35 -39.06 -36.04
CA ASP A 204 -17.92 -38.87 -37.43
C ASP A 204 -18.87 -39.56 -38.42
N ARG A 205 -19.23 -40.84 -38.20
CA ARG A 205 -20.16 -41.58 -39.09
C ARG A 205 -21.55 -40.96 -39.12
N GLN A 206 -22.00 -40.47 -37.98
CA GLN A 206 -23.28 -39.77 -37.84
C GLN A 206 -23.16 -38.29 -38.16
N GLY A 207 -22.00 -37.73 -38.53
CA GLY A 207 -21.81 -36.30 -38.79
C GLY A 207 -22.28 -35.39 -37.64
N LEU A 208 -21.98 -35.79 -36.41
CA LEU A 208 -22.25 -35.07 -35.16
C LEU A 208 -20.95 -34.40 -34.66
N LEU A 209 -21.09 -33.28 -33.96
CA LEU A 209 -19.96 -32.57 -33.34
C LEU A 209 -19.49 -33.25 -32.05
N ILE A 210 -18.27 -32.95 -31.62
CA ILE A 210 -17.67 -33.51 -30.40
C ILE A 210 -17.56 -32.41 -29.32
N SER A 211 -18.01 -32.72 -28.10
CA SER A 211 -17.74 -31.94 -26.88
C SER A 211 -16.82 -32.71 -25.92
N ALA A 212 -16.22 -31.97 -24.97
CA ALA A 212 -15.26 -32.50 -24.02
C ALA A 212 -15.47 -31.92 -22.60
N GLY A 213 -15.57 -32.79 -21.60
CA GLY A 213 -15.92 -32.40 -20.23
C GLY A 213 -15.44 -33.39 -19.18
N THR A 214 -15.33 -32.93 -17.93
CA THR A 214 -14.94 -33.78 -16.80
C THR A 214 -16.11 -34.15 -15.88
N ASP A 215 -17.25 -33.48 -16.03
CA ASP A 215 -18.42 -33.64 -15.16
C ASP A 215 -18.09 -33.39 -13.68
N LEU A 216 -17.42 -32.24 -13.47
CA LEU A 216 -16.84 -31.89 -12.19
C LEU A 216 -17.91 -31.55 -11.16
N HIS A 217 -18.09 -32.43 -10.18
CA HIS A 217 -18.98 -32.23 -9.04
C HIS A 217 -18.22 -31.96 -7.73
N THR A 218 -17.03 -32.54 -7.56
CA THR A 218 -16.24 -32.49 -6.32
C THR A 218 -14.81 -32.00 -6.56
N GLY A 219 -14.14 -31.50 -5.52
CA GLY A 219 -12.78 -30.95 -5.63
C GLY A 219 -11.64 -31.95 -5.91
N GLU A 220 -11.93 -33.26 -6.01
CA GLU A 220 -10.93 -34.34 -6.17
C GLU A 220 -10.77 -34.85 -7.61
N GLN A 221 -11.66 -34.47 -8.54
CA GLN A 221 -11.63 -34.89 -9.95
C GLN A 221 -10.75 -33.97 -10.82
N GLY A 222 -10.42 -34.42 -12.04
CA GLY A 222 -9.63 -33.64 -12.99
C GLY A 222 -10.30 -32.31 -13.32
N LEU A 223 -9.52 -31.22 -13.24
CA LEU A 223 -10.04 -29.87 -13.47
C LEU A 223 -10.20 -29.54 -14.97
N GLY A 224 -9.60 -30.32 -15.88
CA GLY A 224 -9.79 -30.17 -17.33
C GLY A 224 -9.36 -31.39 -18.12
N ILE A 225 -9.78 -31.47 -19.38
CA ILE A 225 -9.54 -32.59 -20.29
C ILE A 225 -8.98 -32.11 -21.64
N GLU A 226 -8.11 -32.92 -22.26
CA GLU A 226 -7.51 -32.59 -23.55
C GLU A 226 -8.49 -32.85 -24.71
N MET A 227 -8.71 -31.84 -25.55
CA MET A 227 -9.49 -31.88 -26.78
C MET A 227 -8.60 -31.56 -27.99
N PRO A 228 -8.64 -32.33 -29.09
CA PRO A 228 -7.91 -32.02 -30.30
C PRO A 228 -8.29 -30.63 -30.86
N ARG A 229 -7.30 -29.88 -31.35
CA ARG A 229 -7.51 -28.52 -31.89
C ARG A 229 -8.50 -28.46 -33.06
N GLU A 230 -8.52 -29.49 -33.91
CA GLU A 230 -9.45 -29.58 -35.05
C GLU A 230 -10.90 -29.73 -34.59
N ASP A 231 -11.15 -30.59 -33.59
CA ASP A 231 -12.48 -30.78 -33.02
C ASP A 231 -12.96 -29.52 -32.31
N TRP A 232 -12.07 -28.85 -31.56
CA TRP A 232 -12.36 -27.56 -30.94
C TRP A 232 -12.73 -26.51 -31.99
N ALA A 233 -11.99 -26.42 -33.11
CA ALA A 233 -12.28 -25.47 -34.18
C ALA A 233 -13.67 -25.71 -34.79
N ARG A 234 -14.02 -26.97 -35.08
CA ARG A 234 -15.35 -27.36 -35.60
C ARG A 234 -16.47 -27.03 -34.60
N PHE A 235 -16.25 -27.36 -33.32
CA PHE A 235 -17.19 -27.03 -32.24
C PHE A 235 -17.40 -25.51 -32.13
N ARG A 236 -16.31 -24.74 -32.04
CA ARG A 236 -16.31 -23.27 -31.93
C ARG A 236 -17.04 -22.63 -33.11
N GLU A 237 -16.72 -23.03 -34.34
CA GLU A 237 -17.35 -22.48 -35.55
C GLU A 237 -18.85 -22.75 -35.59
N ALA A 238 -19.27 -23.96 -35.20
CA ALA A 238 -20.69 -24.31 -35.13
C ALA A 238 -21.45 -23.51 -34.05
N VAL A 239 -20.81 -23.23 -32.91
CA VAL A 239 -21.37 -22.37 -31.85
C VAL A 239 -21.41 -20.90 -32.31
N PHE A 240 -20.37 -20.41 -33.01
CA PHE A 240 -20.30 -19.04 -33.54
C PHE A 240 -21.27 -18.77 -34.68
N ALA A 241 -21.67 -19.79 -35.44
CA ALA A 241 -22.72 -19.67 -36.45
C ALA A 241 -24.11 -19.38 -35.85
N SER A 242 -24.26 -19.48 -34.52
CA SER A 242 -25.47 -19.09 -33.81
C SER A 242 -25.79 -17.59 -33.99
N PRO A 243 -27.07 -17.20 -34.09
CA PRO A 243 -27.51 -15.81 -34.04
C PRO A 243 -26.99 -15.03 -32.83
N THR A 244 -26.69 -15.73 -31.72
CA THR A 244 -26.17 -15.14 -30.47
C THR A 244 -24.79 -14.49 -30.64
N PHE A 245 -24.00 -14.93 -31.64
CA PHE A 245 -22.66 -14.41 -31.94
C PHE A 245 -22.58 -13.62 -33.25
N SER A 246 -23.64 -13.63 -34.07
CA SER A 246 -23.72 -12.94 -35.37
C SER A 246 -24.47 -11.61 -35.27
N GLU A 247 -23.86 -10.58 -34.68
CA GLU A 247 -24.35 -9.21 -34.87
C GLU A 247 -23.96 -8.70 -36.27
N LYS A 248 -24.78 -9.01 -37.28
CA LYS A 248 -24.77 -8.25 -38.52
C LYS A 248 -25.33 -6.85 -38.25
N ALA A 249 -24.50 -5.85 -38.50
CA ALA A 249 -24.87 -4.44 -38.54
C ALA A 249 -26.22 -4.21 -39.27
N SER A 250 -27.28 -3.90 -38.51
CA SER A 250 -28.49 -3.30 -39.06
C SER A 250 -28.69 -1.93 -38.45
N GLY A 251 -28.27 -0.90 -39.18
CA GLY A 251 -28.73 0.46 -38.97
C GLY A 251 -30.24 0.52 -39.19
N ALA A 252 -30.99 0.89 -38.15
CA ALA A 252 -32.35 1.37 -38.28
C ALA A 252 -32.50 2.64 -37.43
N GLY A 253 -32.05 3.77 -38.00
CA GLY A 253 -32.63 5.05 -37.65
C GLY A 253 -34.10 5.06 -38.06
N LYS A 254 -35.00 4.92 -37.08
CA LYS A 254 -36.36 5.44 -37.17
C LYS A 254 -36.68 6.20 -35.89
N THR A 255 -36.90 7.49 -36.10
CA THR A 255 -37.56 8.44 -35.22
C THR A 255 -38.88 7.87 -34.68
N VAL A 256 -39.14 8.04 -33.38
CA VAL A 256 -40.49 8.01 -32.80
C VAL A 256 -40.75 9.36 -32.12
N PRO A 257 -41.92 10.00 -32.33
CA PRO A 257 -42.22 11.36 -31.86
C PRO A 257 -42.64 11.39 -30.39
N GLY A 258 -42.70 12.61 -29.83
CA GLY A 258 -42.87 12.88 -28.40
C GLY A 258 -44.11 12.30 -27.71
N GLY A 259 -43.97 12.10 -26.39
CA GLY A 259 -45.03 11.73 -25.45
C GLY A 259 -44.52 10.79 -24.35
N PRO A 260 -44.89 10.97 -23.07
CA PRO A 260 -44.02 10.70 -21.93
C PRO A 260 -43.85 9.20 -21.68
N ALA A 261 -42.60 8.73 -21.70
CA ALA A 261 -42.25 7.36 -21.36
C ALA A 261 -42.66 7.07 -19.90
N ALA A 262 -43.65 6.19 -19.76
CA ALA A 262 -44.01 5.53 -18.53
C ALA A 262 -42.79 4.75 -18.00
N ARG A 263 -42.31 5.15 -16.83
CA ARG A 263 -41.33 4.39 -16.04
C ARG A 263 -42.01 3.18 -15.42
N GLN A 264 -41.66 1.98 -15.87
CA GLN A 264 -41.77 0.69 -15.17
C GLN A 264 -40.97 -0.34 -16.00
N SER A 265 -40.05 -1.16 -15.50
CA SER A 265 -39.45 -1.29 -14.18
C SER A 265 -38.03 -1.84 -14.39
N ALA A 266 -37.01 -1.01 -14.16
CA ALA A 266 -35.65 -1.51 -13.97
C ALA A 266 -35.67 -2.52 -12.82
N GLY A 267 -35.06 -3.69 -13.05
CA GLY A 267 -34.79 -4.67 -12.01
C GLY A 267 -34.29 -3.94 -10.78
N LYS A 268 -34.97 -4.19 -9.65
CA LYS A 268 -34.69 -3.52 -8.38
C LYS A 268 -33.20 -3.67 -8.11
N SER A 269 -32.45 -2.59 -8.32
CA SER A 269 -31.22 -2.39 -7.59
C SER A 269 -31.56 -2.65 -6.14
N HIS A 270 -30.73 -3.40 -5.43
CA HIS A 270 -30.75 -3.34 -3.98
C HIS A 270 -30.38 -1.89 -3.60
N HIS A 271 -31.35 -1.00 -3.67
CA HIS A 271 -31.27 0.31 -3.03
C HIS A 271 -30.99 -0.01 -1.58
N PHE A 272 -29.76 0.31 -1.16
CA PHE A 272 -29.38 0.33 0.23
C PHE A 272 -30.42 1.15 0.98
N ARG A 273 -31.38 0.46 1.62
CA ARG A 273 -32.42 1.09 2.44
C ARG A 273 -31.70 1.56 3.70
N ARG A 274 -31.12 2.76 3.63
CA ARG A 274 -30.39 3.44 4.70
C ARG A 274 -31.13 3.34 6.05
N ARG A 275 -32.46 3.36 6.02
CA ARG A 275 -33.33 3.16 7.20
C ARG A 275 -33.20 1.77 7.83
N SER A 276 -33.19 0.69 7.06
CA SER A 276 -33.11 -0.70 7.55
C SER A 276 -31.75 -1.01 8.18
N TYR A 277 -30.67 -0.52 7.56
CA TYR A 277 -29.31 -0.70 8.08
C TYR A 277 -29.07 0.09 9.38
N VAL A 278 -29.52 1.35 9.43
CA VAL A 278 -29.42 2.19 10.64
C VAL A 278 -30.26 1.63 11.78
N LEU A 279 -31.50 1.18 11.53
CA LEU A 279 -32.36 0.61 12.58
C LEU A 279 -31.80 -0.67 13.20
N ARG A 280 -31.17 -1.55 12.41
CA ARG A 280 -30.61 -2.82 12.92
C ARG A 280 -29.41 -2.62 13.85
N ILE A 281 -28.60 -1.60 13.63
CA ILE A 281 -27.38 -1.35 14.42
C ILE A 281 -27.69 -0.52 15.67
N PHE A 282 -28.60 0.45 15.58
CA PHE A 282 -28.80 1.43 16.65
C PHE A 282 -29.86 1.04 17.67
N LEU A 283 -30.93 0.36 17.24
CA LEU A 283 -32.05 0.04 18.12
C LEU A 283 -31.64 -0.86 19.30
N PRO A 284 -30.84 -1.93 19.12
CA PRO A 284 -30.40 -2.77 20.24
C PRO A 284 -29.55 -1.99 21.24
N THR A 285 -28.68 -1.11 20.76
CA THR A 285 -27.75 -0.34 21.59
C THR A 285 -28.45 0.76 22.38
N LEU A 286 -29.44 1.43 21.77
CA LEU A 286 -30.28 2.41 22.47
C LEU A 286 -31.15 1.74 23.55
N VAL A 287 -31.67 0.55 23.27
CA VAL A 287 -32.39 -0.25 24.27
C VAL A 287 -31.45 -0.66 25.41
N ALA A 288 -30.22 -1.08 25.11
CA ALA A 288 -29.23 -1.43 26.14
C ALA A 288 -28.85 -0.24 27.05
N ILE A 289 -28.66 0.95 26.47
CA ILE A 289 -28.41 2.19 27.24
C ILE A 289 -29.63 2.52 28.13
N GLY A 290 -30.84 2.41 27.58
CA GLY A 290 -32.07 2.60 28.35
C GLY A 290 -32.18 1.63 29.54
N LEU A 291 -31.92 0.34 29.31
CA LEU A 291 -31.92 -0.68 30.36
C LEU A 291 -30.85 -0.42 31.42
N PHE A 292 -29.66 0.04 31.03
CA PHE A 292 -28.58 0.39 31.95
C PHE A 292 -28.96 1.56 32.86
N LEU A 293 -29.54 2.62 32.29
CA LEU A 293 -30.01 3.78 33.08
C LEU A 293 -31.13 3.40 34.05
N VAL A 294 -32.06 2.54 33.62
CA VAL A 294 -33.11 2.00 34.48
C VAL A 294 -32.53 1.15 35.61
N ALA A 295 -31.52 0.31 35.34
CA ALA A 295 -30.87 -0.51 36.36
C ALA A 295 -30.16 0.35 37.43
N ILE A 296 -29.49 1.43 37.02
CA ILE A 296 -28.86 2.37 37.97
C ILE A 296 -29.93 2.98 38.89
N TRP A 297 -31.01 3.51 38.30
CA TRP A 297 -32.01 4.26 39.04
C TRP A 297 -32.91 3.37 39.91
N ALA A 298 -33.29 2.19 39.42
CA ALA A 298 -34.24 1.30 40.09
C ALA A 298 -33.59 0.30 41.05
N LEU A 299 -32.32 -0.06 40.85
CA LEU A 299 -31.64 -1.12 41.65
C LEU A 299 -30.46 -0.59 42.45
N ILE A 300 -29.53 0.13 41.79
CA ILE A 300 -28.25 0.50 42.42
C ILE A 300 -28.43 1.65 43.42
N LEU A 301 -29.16 2.70 43.04
CA LEU A 301 -29.35 3.89 43.89
C LEU A 301 -30.06 3.56 45.22
N PRO A 302 -31.22 2.85 45.21
CA PRO A 302 -31.93 2.54 46.45
C PRO A 302 -31.13 1.61 47.37
N SER A 303 -30.40 0.64 46.80
CA SER A 303 -29.55 -0.27 47.57
C SER A 303 -28.39 0.47 48.26
N PHE A 304 -27.81 1.46 47.57
CA PHE A 304 -26.72 2.26 48.10
C PHE A 304 -27.15 3.15 49.27
N GLU A 305 -28.31 3.82 49.14
CA GLU A 305 -28.90 4.65 50.21
C GLU A 305 -29.13 3.84 51.49
N GLN A 306 -29.76 2.66 51.37
CA GLN A 306 -30.03 1.76 52.50
C GLN A 306 -28.73 1.31 53.18
N THR A 307 -27.74 0.91 52.40
CA THR A 307 -26.44 0.43 52.91
C THR A 307 -25.69 1.52 53.68
N LEU A 308 -25.75 2.78 53.23
CA LEU A 308 -25.07 3.89 53.92
C LEU A 308 -25.72 4.24 55.26
N LEU A 309 -27.05 4.26 55.32
CA LEU A 309 -27.79 4.51 56.57
C LEU A 309 -27.52 3.40 57.59
N GLU A 310 -27.55 2.14 57.17
CA GLU A 310 -27.23 0.99 58.02
C GLU A 310 -25.79 1.07 58.57
N ARG A 311 -24.81 1.44 57.74
CA ARG A 311 -23.42 1.62 58.20
C ARG A 311 -23.28 2.74 59.24
N LYS A 312 -24.00 3.86 59.08
CA LYS A 312 -23.96 4.96 60.05
C LYS A 312 -24.66 4.58 61.37
N ARG A 313 -25.75 3.80 61.30
CA ARG A 313 -26.42 3.20 62.48
C ARG A 313 -25.50 2.25 63.25
N GLU A 314 -24.78 1.40 62.54
CA GLU A 314 -23.80 0.47 63.11
C GLU A 314 -22.68 1.25 63.82
N MET A 315 -22.17 2.31 63.19
CA MET A 315 -21.13 3.16 63.77
C MET A 315 -21.55 3.78 65.11
N ILE A 316 -22.74 4.39 65.23
CA ILE A 316 -23.17 4.99 66.50
C ILE A 316 -23.41 3.93 67.59
N ARG A 317 -23.82 2.72 67.22
CA ARG A 317 -23.93 1.60 68.17
C ARG A 317 -22.56 1.23 68.75
N GLU A 318 -21.56 1.05 67.90
CA GLU A 318 -20.20 0.71 68.35
C GLU A 318 -19.54 1.84 69.16
N LEU A 319 -19.83 3.09 68.81
CA LEU A 319 -19.39 4.25 69.59
C LEU A 319 -20.05 4.30 70.97
N THR A 320 -21.35 4.06 71.07
CA THR A 320 -22.05 3.96 72.37
C THR A 320 -21.53 2.78 73.19
N ASN A 321 -21.24 1.63 72.57
CA ASN A 321 -20.61 0.49 73.25
C ASN A 321 -19.22 0.83 73.82
N SER A 322 -18.44 1.64 73.09
CA SER A 322 -17.14 2.11 73.55
C SER A 322 -17.28 3.03 74.77
N ALA A 323 -18.22 3.97 74.74
CA ALA A 323 -18.50 4.86 75.86
C ALA A 323 -19.08 4.10 77.07
N TRP A 324 -19.95 3.10 76.85
CA TRP A 324 -20.44 2.19 77.87
C TRP A 324 -19.30 1.40 78.55
N SER A 325 -18.31 0.95 77.77
CA SER A 325 -17.14 0.23 78.29
C SER A 325 -16.26 1.10 79.19
N ILE A 326 -16.24 2.42 78.96
CA ILE A 326 -15.58 3.38 79.86
C ILE A 326 -16.31 3.43 81.20
N LEU A 327 -17.65 3.51 81.21
CA LEU A 327 -18.44 3.45 82.45
C LEU A 327 -18.17 2.14 83.22
N ALA A 328 -18.15 1.01 82.51
CA ALA A 328 -17.87 -0.31 83.09
C ALA A 328 -16.46 -0.42 83.69
N SER A 329 -15.48 0.33 83.18
CA SER A 329 -14.13 0.36 83.76
C SER A 329 -14.14 1.05 85.12
N TYR A 330 -14.79 2.20 85.24
CA TYR A 330 -14.86 2.95 86.50
C TYR A 330 -15.72 2.25 87.56
N GLU A 331 -16.79 1.57 87.15
CA GLU A 331 -17.59 0.72 88.05
C GLU A 331 -16.78 -0.47 88.60
N ARG A 332 -15.86 -1.01 87.81
CA ARG A 332 -14.95 -2.04 88.29
C ARG A 332 -13.96 -1.51 89.32
N ASP A 333 -13.45 -0.30 89.11
CA ASP A 333 -12.55 0.37 90.07
C ASP A 333 -13.28 0.72 91.38
N GLU A 334 -14.56 1.12 91.31
CA GLU A 334 -15.46 1.25 92.45
C GLU A 334 -15.61 -0.08 93.21
N LYS A 335 -15.97 -1.16 92.52
CA LYS A 335 -16.12 -2.50 93.13
C LYS A 335 -14.85 -3.05 93.75
N ASN A 336 -13.70 -2.70 93.19
CA ASN A 336 -12.39 -3.08 93.71
C ASN A 336 -11.94 -2.21 94.90
N GLY A 337 -12.73 -1.19 95.28
CA GLY A 337 -12.42 -0.27 96.38
C GLY A 337 -11.31 0.73 96.07
N LEU A 338 -10.96 0.91 94.78
CA LEU A 338 -9.97 1.89 94.34
C LEU A 338 -10.54 3.31 94.30
N LEU A 339 -11.86 3.43 94.12
CA LEU A 339 -12.60 4.69 94.08
C LEU A 339 -13.88 4.55 94.90
N THR A 340 -14.34 5.64 95.51
CA THR A 340 -15.70 5.71 96.05
C THR A 340 -16.73 5.76 94.90
N PRO A 341 -18.00 5.36 95.13
CA PRO A 341 -19.05 5.45 94.12
C PRO A 341 -19.18 6.86 93.52
N GLU A 342 -19.07 7.88 94.36
CA GLU A 342 -19.16 9.29 93.94
C GLU A 342 -17.94 9.71 93.09
N GLU A 343 -16.74 9.28 93.45
CA GLU A 343 -15.51 9.55 92.67
C GLU A 343 -15.50 8.81 91.33
N ALA A 344 -15.94 7.54 91.30
CA ALA A 344 -16.01 6.74 90.08
C ALA A 344 -17.02 7.33 89.08
N GLN A 345 -18.20 7.73 89.56
CA GLN A 345 -19.22 8.39 88.74
C GLN A 345 -18.75 9.75 88.22
N ALA A 346 -18.12 10.59 89.06
CA ALA A 346 -17.61 11.89 88.65
C ALA A 346 -16.52 11.78 87.56
N LEU A 347 -15.58 10.85 87.72
CA LEU A 347 -14.51 10.62 86.73
C LEU A 347 -15.07 10.05 85.42
N ALA A 348 -16.04 9.12 85.50
CA ALA A 348 -16.70 8.57 84.33
C ALA A 348 -17.44 9.64 83.52
N ILE A 349 -18.16 10.54 84.21
CA ILE A 349 -18.84 11.70 83.61
C ILE A 349 -17.84 12.58 82.86
N THR A 350 -16.76 13.03 83.53
CA THR A 350 -15.74 13.88 82.90
C THR A 350 -15.10 13.20 81.69
N ARG A 351 -14.87 11.88 81.76
CA ARG A 351 -14.25 11.14 80.66
C ARG A 351 -15.18 11.04 79.45
N VAL A 352 -16.45 10.72 79.66
CA VAL A 352 -17.44 10.63 78.58
C VAL A 352 -17.76 12.02 78.01
N GLU A 353 -17.84 13.04 78.85
CA GLU A 353 -18.05 14.43 78.44
C GLU A 353 -16.95 14.94 77.51
N ALA A 354 -15.72 14.46 77.63
CA ALA A 354 -14.61 14.83 76.75
C ALA A 354 -14.61 14.11 75.39
N LEU A 355 -15.42 13.05 75.21
CA LEU A 355 -15.44 12.28 73.96
C LEU A 355 -16.15 13.07 72.86
N ARG A 356 -15.43 13.34 71.78
CA ARG A 356 -15.96 13.94 70.55
C ARG A 356 -15.59 13.12 69.33
N TYR A 357 -16.48 13.07 68.34
CA TYR A 357 -16.24 12.37 67.08
C TYR A 357 -16.86 13.12 65.89
N GLY A 358 -16.75 12.52 64.71
CA GLY A 358 -17.21 13.12 63.45
C GLY A 358 -16.20 14.08 62.81
N PRO A 359 -16.41 14.49 61.56
CA PRO A 359 -15.44 15.25 60.76
C PRO A 359 -15.08 16.62 61.35
N GLU A 360 -15.96 17.20 62.18
CA GLU A 360 -15.74 18.50 62.85
C GLU A 360 -15.39 18.35 64.35
N GLY A 361 -15.33 17.11 64.87
CA GLY A 361 -15.11 16.87 66.31
C GLY A 361 -16.21 17.46 67.21
N LYS A 362 -17.44 17.55 66.69
CA LYS A 362 -18.58 18.16 67.37
C LYS A 362 -19.68 17.17 67.76
N ASP A 363 -19.61 15.92 67.32
CA ASP A 363 -20.57 14.89 67.75
C ASP A 363 -20.21 14.42 69.15
N TYR A 364 -21.22 14.08 69.95
CA TYR A 364 -21.08 14.01 71.40
C TYR A 364 -21.97 12.93 72.03
N PHE A 365 -21.58 12.51 73.23
CA PHE A 365 -22.34 11.60 74.09
C PHE A 365 -23.06 12.39 75.19
N TRP A 366 -24.20 11.87 75.64
CA TRP A 366 -24.88 12.37 76.85
C TRP A 366 -25.26 11.19 77.75
N ILE A 367 -25.49 11.51 79.03
CA ILE A 367 -25.90 10.56 80.06
C ILE A 367 -27.12 11.12 80.78
N GLN A 368 -28.15 10.30 80.91
CA GLN A 368 -29.28 10.52 81.82
C GLN A 368 -29.43 9.32 82.75
N ASP A 369 -30.37 9.35 83.69
CA ASP A 369 -30.77 8.17 84.45
C ASP A 369 -32.10 7.57 83.95
N LEU A 370 -32.54 6.49 84.62
CA LEU A 370 -33.80 5.80 84.35
C LEU A 370 -35.05 6.55 84.87
N GLN A 371 -34.90 7.56 85.72
CA GLN A 371 -35.96 8.41 86.23
C GLN A 371 -35.72 9.83 85.69
N PRO A 372 -36.03 10.04 84.40
CA PRO A 372 -35.23 10.75 83.42
C PRO A 372 -34.75 12.11 83.93
N ARG A 373 -33.63 12.07 84.65
CA ARG A 373 -32.85 13.21 85.10
C ARG A 373 -31.58 13.25 84.26
N MET A 374 -31.23 14.42 83.76
CA MET A 374 -30.02 14.56 82.97
C MET A 374 -28.80 14.53 83.90
N ILE A 375 -27.85 13.62 83.64
CA ILE A 375 -26.61 13.49 84.41
C ILE A 375 -25.52 14.34 83.78
N MET A 376 -25.37 14.27 82.46
CA MET A 376 -24.41 15.06 81.70
C MET A 376 -24.85 15.25 80.25
N HIS A 377 -24.88 16.50 79.80
CA HIS A 377 -24.98 16.88 78.40
C HIS A 377 -23.96 17.99 78.07
N PRO A 378 -23.08 17.80 77.06
CA PRO A 378 -21.96 18.71 76.84
C PRO A 378 -22.35 20.08 76.24
N TYR A 379 -23.42 20.12 75.42
CA TYR A 379 -23.91 21.37 74.80
C TYR A 379 -25.14 21.97 75.50
N ARG A 380 -25.63 21.32 76.55
CA ARG A 380 -26.80 21.75 77.33
C ARG A 380 -26.56 21.54 78.82
N PRO A 381 -25.51 22.19 79.37
CA PRO A 381 -25.20 22.07 80.78
C PRO A 381 -26.32 22.62 81.68
N ASP A 382 -27.21 23.47 81.14
CA ASP A 382 -28.43 23.95 81.79
C ASP A 382 -29.39 22.82 82.20
N LEU A 383 -29.33 21.67 81.51
CA LEU A 383 -30.13 20.50 81.83
C LEU A 383 -29.48 19.63 82.92
N ASN A 384 -28.17 19.72 83.14
CA ASN A 384 -27.44 18.81 84.03
C ASN A 384 -27.98 18.92 85.47
N GLY A 385 -28.37 17.78 86.04
CA GLY A 385 -28.96 17.67 87.37
C GLY A 385 -30.44 18.04 87.46
N GLN A 386 -31.11 18.40 86.35
CA GLN A 386 -32.54 18.70 86.29
C GLN A 386 -33.37 17.45 85.92
N ASP A 387 -34.62 17.42 86.38
CA ASP A 387 -35.63 16.46 85.91
C ASP A 387 -36.06 16.86 84.48
N VAL A 388 -35.89 15.96 83.53
CA VAL A 388 -36.21 16.17 82.11
C VAL A 388 -37.42 15.36 81.65
N SER A 389 -38.25 14.87 82.59
CA SER A 389 -39.47 14.10 82.31
C SER A 389 -40.50 14.87 81.48
N ASP A 390 -40.60 16.20 81.68
CA ASP A 390 -41.54 17.08 80.97
C ASP A 390 -40.95 17.71 79.70
N PHE A 391 -39.69 17.39 79.36
CA PHE A 391 -39.04 17.95 78.19
C PHE A 391 -39.54 17.27 76.92
N SER A 392 -40.15 18.05 76.02
CA SER A 392 -40.62 17.58 74.72
C SER A 392 -39.79 18.12 73.56
N ASP A 393 -39.61 17.32 72.51
CA ASP A 393 -39.11 17.81 71.23
C ASP A 393 -40.15 18.75 70.55
N PRO A 394 -39.78 19.47 69.48
CA PRO A 394 -40.72 20.31 68.70
C PRO A 394 -41.93 19.57 68.11
N ARG A 395 -41.90 18.23 68.05
CA ARG A 395 -43.00 17.37 67.61
C ARG A 395 -43.91 16.94 68.77
N GLY A 396 -43.59 17.34 70.01
CA GLY A 396 -44.32 17.02 71.23
C GLY A 396 -43.93 15.68 71.88
N ALA A 397 -42.89 15.00 71.39
CA ALA A 397 -42.43 13.73 71.94
C ALA A 397 -41.58 13.95 73.20
N LEU A 398 -41.88 13.22 74.28
CA LEU A 398 -41.11 13.27 75.54
C LEU A 398 -39.85 12.39 75.42
N ILE A 399 -38.86 12.89 74.69
CA ILE A 399 -37.72 12.09 74.20
C ILE A 399 -36.92 11.39 75.31
N PHE A 400 -36.67 12.04 76.45
CA PHE A 400 -35.87 11.46 77.53
C PHE A 400 -36.64 10.38 78.30
N VAL A 401 -37.98 10.50 78.34
CA VAL A 401 -38.88 9.45 78.84
C VAL A 401 -38.88 8.27 77.87
N GLU A 402 -38.88 8.53 76.56
CA GLU A 402 -38.79 7.48 75.54
C GLU A 402 -37.47 6.71 75.59
N PHE A 403 -36.33 7.39 75.78
CA PHE A 403 -35.03 6.73 75.98
C PHE A 403 -35.04 5.82 77.23
N ALA A 404 -35.52 6.35 78.36
CA ALA A 404 -35.60 5.57 79.61
C ALA A 404 -36.53 4.36 79.46
N LYS A 405 -37.72 4.53 78.86
CA LYS A 405 -38.65 3.42 78.60
C LYS A 405 -38.07 2.38 77.65
N LEU A 406 -37.38 2.80 76.59
CA LEU A 406 -36.74 1.89 75.64
C LEU A 406 -35.68 1.05 76.34
N VAL A 407 -34.79 1.68 77.12
CA VAL A 407 -33.75 0.97 77.87
C VAL A 407 -34.35 0.05 78.95
N GLN A 408 -35.42 0.46 79.64
CA GLN A 408 -36.10 -0.41 80.61
C GLN A 408 -36.74 -1.64 79.94
N ARG A 409 -37.25 -1.49 78.71
CA ARG A 409 -37.94 -2.56 77.97
C ARG A 409 -36.96 -3.52 77.27
N GLU A 410 -35.96 -2.98 76.59
CA GLU A 410 -35.12 -3.70 75.63
C GLU A 410 -33.62 -3.63 75.97
N GLY A 411 -33.21 -2.83 76.96
CA GLY A 411 -31.81 -2.64 77.36
C GLY A 411 -31.04 -1.65 76.49
N GLU A 412 -31.31 -1.63 75.18
CA GLU A 412 -30.70 -0.73 74.20
C GLU A 412 -31.58 -0.59 72.95
N GLY A 413 -31.35 0.44 72.14
CA GLY A 413 -32.03 0.59 70.84
C GLY A 413 -31.91 1.98 70.22
N TYR A 414 -32.55 2.16 69.06
CA TYR A 414 -32.55 3.41 68.29
C TYR A 414 -33.83 4.22 68.54
N VAL A 415 -33.69 5.55 68.62
CA VAL A 415 -34.82 6.49 68.76
C VAL A 415 -34.61 7.68 67.84
N ASP A 416 -35.65 8.03 67.08
CA ASP A 416 -35.69 9.19 66.17
C ASP A 416 -36.40 10.37 66.82
N TYR A 417 -35.75 11.53 66.87
CA TYR A 417 -36.25 12.75 67.48
C TYR A 417 -35.69 14.00 66.82
N VAL A 418 -36.33 15.15 67.06
CA VAL A 418 -35.78 16.43 66.60
C VAL A 418 -34.95 17.04 67.72
N TRP A 419 -33.71 17.43 67.42
CA TRP A 419 -32.79 18.00 68.38
C TRP A 419 -32.04 19.20 67.80
N GLN A 420 -31.49 20.04 68.67
CA GLN A 420 -30.62 21.11 68.23
C GLN A 420 -29.37 20.57 67.51
N TRP A 421 -28.91 21.28 66.49
CA TRP A 421 -27.76 20.93 65.70
C TRP A 421 -26.49 21.20 66.50
N LYS A 422 -25.93 20.14 67.10
CA LYS A 422 -24.65 20.17 67.83
C LYS A 422 -24.65 21.28 68.89
N ASP A 423 -23.83 22.31 68.70
CA ASP A 423 -23.64 23.49 69.57
C ASP A 423 -24.57 24.67 69.24
N ASP A 424 -25.40 24.56 68.19
CA ASP A 424 -26.33 25.61 67.75
C ASP A 424 -27.77 25.31 68.24
N PRO A 425 -28.26 26.03 69.27
CA PRO A 425 -29.59 25.84 69.84
C PRO A 425 -30.73 26.35 68.96
N GLU A 426 -30.46 27.20 67.96
CA GLU A 426 -31.50 27.79 67.10
C GLU A 426 -31.83 26.92 65.89
N ARG A 427 -30.93 25.99 65.52
CA ARG A 427 -31.09 25.08 64.39
C ARG A 427 -31.57 23.71 64.88
N LEU A 428 -32.83 23.37 64.60
CA LEU A 428 -33.43 22.08 64.96
C LEU A 428 -33.41 21.13 63.77
N GLU A 429 -32.86 19.92 63.94
CA GLU A 429 -32.79 18.90 62.89
C GLU A 429 -33.21 17.52 63.38
N PRO A 430 -33.76 16.67 62.48
CA PRO A 430 -34.01 15.28 62.77
C PRO A 430 -32.70 14.54 63.09
N LYS A 431 -32.71 13.84 64.22
CA LYS A 431 -31.58 13.10 64.79
C LYS A 431 -32.05 11.71 65.21
N GLU A 432 -31.34 10.71 64.74
CA GLU A 432 -31.51 9.34 65.19
C GLU A 432 -30.36 8.97 66.12
N SER A 433 -30.68 8.45 67.29
CA SER A 433 -29.67 8.09 68.28
C SER A 433 -29.82 6.68 68.80
N TYR A 434 -28.69 6.08 69.13
CA TYR A 434 -28.61 4.80 69.80
C TYR A 434 -28.36 5.01 71.28
N VAL A 435 -29.26 4.50 72.11
CA VAL A 435 -29.21 4.59 73.58
C VAL A 435 -29.02 3.21 74.19
N LYS A 436 -28.25 3.14 75.27
CA LYS A 436 -27.94 1.89 75.99
C LYS A 436 -27.95 2.11 77.50
N GLY A 437 -28.53 1.16 78.22
CA GLY A 437 -28.55 1.16 79.68
C GLY A 437 -27.24 0.70 80.31
N PHE A 438 -26.84 1.39 81.37
CA PHE A 438 -25.80 0.98 82.31
C PHE A 438 -26.45 0.70 83.67
N ALA A 439 -26.89 -0.54 83.87
CA ALA A 439 -27.65 -0.96 85.03
C ALA A 439 -27.00 -0.68 86.41
N PRO A 440 -25.66 -0.81 86.61
CA PRO A 440 -25.05 -0.59 87.93
C PRO A 440 -25.32 0.78 88.54
N TRP A 441 -25.39 1.83 87.71
CA TRP A 441 -25.69 3.19 88.15
C TRP A 441 -27.09 3.66 87.74
N GLY A 442 -27.86 2.81 87.07
CA GLY A 442 -29.17 3.18 86.52
C GLY A 442 -29.07 4.30 85.47
N TRP A 443 -27.97 4.35 84.72
CA TRP A 443 -27.73 5.39 83.71
C TRP A 443 -28.12 4.91 82.31
N VAL A 444 -28.45 5.85 81.44
CA VAL A 444 -28.64 5.67 80.01
C VAL A 444 -27.65 6.55 79.29
N ILE A 445 -26.81 5.95 78.45
CA ILE A 445 -25.85 6.66 77.61
C ILE A 445 -26.30 6.60 76.15
N GLY A 446 -26.20 7.73 75.46
CA GLY A 446 -26.63 7.84 74.07
C GLY A 446 -25.66 8.62 73.21
N THR A 447 -25.68 8.30 71.92
CA THR A 447 -25.08 9.12 70.85
C THR A 447 -25.89 8.97 69.57
N GLY A 448 -25.78 9.92 68.63
CA GLY A 448 -26.59 9.88 67.41
C GLY A 448 -25.99 10.57 66.20
N ILE A 449 -26.72 10.48 65.10
CA ILE A 449 -26.44 11.10 63.80
C ILE A 449 -27.64 11.94 63.37
N TYR A 450 -27.37 13.04 62.69
CA TYR A 450 -28.41 13.86 62.07
C TYR A 450 -28.76 13.26 60.71
N THR A 451 -30.03 12.91 60.50
CA THR A 451 -30.43 12.14 59.30
C THR A 451 -30.40 13.00 58.03
N ASP A 452 -30.59 14.32 58.17
CA ASP A 452 -30.56 15.23 57.03
C ASP A 452 -29.14 15.47 56.50
N ASP A 453 -28.13 15.45 57.37
CA ASP A 453 -26.71 15.48 56.95
C ASP A 453 -26.36 14.26 56.11
N VAL A 454 -26.78 13.06 56.56
CA VAL A 454 -26.59 11.80 55.83
C VAL A 454 -27.33 11.82 54.48
N ARG A 455 -28.56 12.34 54.43
CA ARG A 455 -29.30 12.52 53.16
C ARG A 455 -28.61 13.51 52.21
N SER A 456 -27.99 14.56 52.75
CA SER A 456 -27.24 15.51 51.93
C SER A 456 -25.95 14.91 51.34
N GLU A 457 -25.28 14.01 52.09
CA GLU A 457 -24.15 13.21 51.59
C GLU A 457 -24.62 12.25 50.49
N ILE A 458 -25.74 11.56 50.70
CA ILE A 458 -26.34 10.64 49.73
C ILE A 458 -26.66 11.38 48.43
N THR A 459 -27.45 12.45 48.47
CA THR A 459 -27.86 13.21 47.28
C THR A 459 -26.69 13.78 46.48
N ARG A 460 -25.58 14.15 47.15
CA ARG A 460 -24.34 14.58 46.48
C ARG A 460 -23.70 13.43 45.70
N ILE A 461 -23.62 12.25 46.30
CA ILE A 461 -23.05 11.06 45.67
C ILE A 461 -23.96 10.56 44.54
N GLU A 462 -25.27 10.54 44.76
CA GLU A 462 -26.28 10.20 43.74
C GLU A 462 -26.14 11.09 42.51
N ARG A 463 -26.06 12.41 42.69
CA ARG A 463 -25.87 13.35 41.59
C ARG A 463 -24.57 13.11 40.84
N SER A 464 -23.48 12.77 41.54
CA SER A 464 -22.22 12.41 40.90
C SER A 464 -22.34 11.13 40.06
N LEU A 465 -22.98 10.09 40.60
CA LEU A 465 -23.19 8.82 39.89
C LEU A 465 -24.06 9.01 38.65
N VAL A 466 -25.16 9.75 38.76
CA VAL A 466 -26.05 10.06 37.64
C VAL A 466 -25.32 10.86 36.56
N ASN A 467 -24.56 11.90 36.93
CA ASN A 467 -23.81 12.70 35.97
C ASN A 467 -22.74 11.88 35.25
N THR A 468 -22.00 11.02 35.97
CA THR A 468 -21.01 10.13 35.35
C THR A 468 -21.67 9.12 34.41
N ALA A 469 -22.80 8.53 34.79
CA ALA A 469 -23.54 7.60 33.94
C ALA A 469 -24.08 8.28 32.66
N LEU A 470 -24.57 9.52 32.78
CA LEU A 470 -25.00 10.32 31.63
C LEU A 470 -23.82 10.71 30.71
N ALA A 471 -22.67 11.06 31.28
CA ALA A 471 -21.46 11.37 30.51
C ALA A 471 -20.97 10.16 29.71
N ILE A 472 -20.91 8.97 30.32
CA ILE A 472 -20.55 7.72 29.65
C ILE A 472 -21.57 7.39 28.55
N SER A 473 -22.86 7.49 28.85
CA SER A 473 -23.92 7.24 27.87
C SER A 473 -23.84 8.20 26.68
N GLY A 474 -23.56 9.49 26.92
CA GLY A 474 -23.34 10.50 25.88
C GLY A 474 -22.12 10.19 25.01
N ALA A 475 -21.00 9.77 25.62
CA ALA A 475 -19.79 9.36 24.89
C ALA A 475 -20.04 8.15 23.98
N VAL A 476 -20.80 7.16 24.46
CA VAL A 476 -21.19 5.98 23.65
C VAL A 476 -22.08 6.39 22.48
N VAL A 477 -23.06 7.28 22.70
CA VAL A 477 -23.92 7.79 21.62
C VAL A 477 -23.10 8.54 20.56
N LEU A 478 -22.16 9.40 20.98
CA LEU A 478 -21.27 10.13 20.07
C LEU A 478 -20.39 9.17 19.25
N LEU A 479 -19.84 8.13 19.88
CA LEU A 479 -19.06 7.10 19.20
C LEU A 479 -19.90 6.36 18.15
N LEU A 480 -21.15 6.01 18.47
CA LEU A 480 -22.06 5.36 17.52
C LEU A 480 -22.37 6.28 16.33
N VAL A 481 -22.66 7.56 16.57
CA VAL A 481 -22.88 8.55 15.51
C VAL A 481 -21.66 8.67 14.60
N PHE A 482 -20.47 8.67 15.19
CA PHE A 482 -19.20 8.70 14.46
C PHE A 482 -18.98 7.46 13.58
N VAL A 483 -19.21 6.25 14.12
CA VAL A 483 -19.14 5.00 13.36
C VAL A 483 -20.15 4.98 12.22
N LEU A 484 -21.34 5.53 12.42
CA LEU A 484 -22.34 5.65 11.35
C LEU A 484 -21.90 6.62 10.26
N GLN A 485 -21.35 7.78 10.63
CA GLN A 485 -20.81 8.72 9.67
C GLN A 485 -19.68 8.09 8.86
N GLN A 486 -18.83 7.28 9.51
CA GLN A 486 -17.77 6.52 8.83
C GLN A 486 -18.30 5.47 7.88
N SER A 487 -19.21 4.62 8.34
CA SER A 487 -19.78 3.56 7.50
C SER A 487 -20.48 4.16 6.26
N LEU A 488 -21.18 5.29 6.43
CA LEU A 488 -21.79 6.00 5.29
C LEU A 488 -20.78 6.70 4.39
N ARG A 489 -19.64 7.14 4.93
CA ARG A 489 -18.55 7.75 4.16
C ARG A 489 -17.84 6.71 3.32
N ILE A 490 -17.46 5.57 3.92
CA ILE A 490 -16.83 4.44 3.25
C ILE A 490 -17.70 3.94 2.10
N GLU A 491 -19.01 3.83 2.30
CA GLU A 491 -19.92 3.38 1.24
C GLU A 491 -19.99 4.40 0.08
N ARG A 492 -19.89 5.70 0.36
CA ARG A 492 -19.81 6.73 -0.69
C ARG A 492 -18.48 6.74 -1.41
N GLU A 493 -17.37 6.65 -0.68
CA GLU A 493 -16.02 6.58 -1.24
C GLU A 493 -15.85 5.32 -2.10
N ARG A 494 -16.42 4.18 -1.70
CA ARG A 494 -16.46 2.97 -2.52
C ARG A 494 -17.21 3.18 -3.83
N GLN A 495 -18.36 3.87 -3.79
CA GLN A 495 -19.14 4.17 -4.98
C GLN A 495 -18.39 5.13 -5.91
N GLU A 496 -17.73 6.16 -5.36
CA GLU A 496 -16.91 7.11 -6.10
C GLU A 496 -15.66 6.46 -6.72
N VAL A 497 -15.04 5.47 -6.04
CA VAL A 497 -13.92 4.69 -6.60
C VAL A 497 -14.40 3.79 -7.73
N LEU A 498 -15.58 3.17 -7.61
CA LEU A 498 -16.17 2.39 -8.72
C LEU A 498 -16.48 3.29 -9.93
N ASP A 499 -17.01 4.48 -9.68
CA ASP A 499 -17.32 5.45 -10.73
C ASP A 499 -16.04 6.04 -11.36
N SER A 500 -14.99 6.31 -10.58
CA SER A 500 -13.68 6.77 -11.06
C SER A 500 -12.90 5.69 -11.81
N LEU A 501 -13.03 4.42 -11.41
CA LEU A 501 -12.42 3.31 -12.12
C LEU A 501 -13.09 3.17 -13.49
N ARG A 502 -14.41 3.30 -13.54
CA ARG A 502 -15.18 3.36 -14.78
C ARG A 502 -14.75 4.52 -15.67
N ASP A 503 -14.61 5.73 -15.12
CA ASP A 503 -14.23 6.94 -15.87
C ASP A 503 -12.75 6.90 -16.37
N SER A 504 -11.83 6.29 -15.61
CA SER A 504 -10.43 6.10 -16.03
C SER A 504 -10.30 5.00 -17.09
N THR A 505 -11.10 3.94 -17.01
CA THR A 505 -11.14 2.88 -18.02
C THR A 505 -11.75 3.44 -19.30
N GLU A 506 -12.85 4.20 -19.21
CA GLU A 506 -13.49 4.88 -20.34
C GLU A 506 -12.56 5.92 -21.01
N ARG A 507 -11.67 6.63 -20.28
CA ARG A 507 -10.68 7.56 -20.88
C ARG A 507 -9.53 6.86 -21.60
N TYR A 508 -8.99 5.76 -21.06
CA TYR A 508 -7.98 4.96 -21.77
C TYR A 508 -8.58 4.26 -22.99
N HIS A 509 -9.81 3.74 -22.86
CA HIS A 509 -10.58 3.23 -23.99
C HIS A 509 -10.77 4.32 -25.06
N SER A 510 -11.18 5.53 -24.66
CA SER A 510 -11.38 6.67 -25.58
C SER A 510 -10.10 7.09 -26.32
N LEU A 511 -8.92 6.96 -25.72
CA LEU A 511 -7.64 7.30 -26.35
C LEU A 511 -7.21 6.25 -27.41
N VAL A 512 -7.47 4.97 -27.16
CA VAL A 512 -7.17 3.86 -28.09
C VAL A 512 -8.27 3.68 -29.15
N GLU A 513 -9.51 4.05 -28.83
CA GLU A 513 -10.61 4.13 -29.79
C GLU A 513 -10.48 5.34 -30.74
N ALA A 514 -9.78 6.40 -30.32
CA ALA A 514 -9.50 7.57 -31.14
C ALA A 514 -8.33 7.36 -32.14
N THR A 515 -7.57 6.26 -32.03
CA THR A 515 -6.49 5.98 -32.99
C THR A 515 -7.07 5.54 -34.34
N THR A 516 -6.55 6.11 -35.42
CA THR A 516 -6.96 5.79 -36.80
C THR A 516 -6.41 4.45 -37.30
N GLU A 517 -5.55 3.80 -36.52
CA GLU A 517 -4.96 2.49 -36.80
C GLU A 517 -5.72 1.39 -36.05
N GLY A 518 -5.81 0.21 -36.65
CA GLY A 518 -6.38 -0.97 -36.00
C GLY A 518 -5.40 -1.51 -34.97
N THR A 519 -5.82 -1.64 -33.72
CA THR A 519 -4.97 -2.14 -32.63
C THR A 519 -5.55 -3.42 -32.06
N LEU A 520 -4.72 -4.46 -31.94
CA LEU A 520 -5.04 -5.74 -31.32
C LEU A 520 -4.04 -6.04 -30.20
N LEU A 521 -4.52 -6.23 -28.98
CA LEU A 521 -3.73 -6.66 -27.82
C LEU A 521 -3.78 -8.18 -27.71
N ILE A 522 -2.61 -8.80 -27.64
CA ILE A 522 -2.40 -10.23 -27.53
C ILE A 522 -1.66 -10.49 -26.21
N LEU A 523 -2.21 -11.29 -25.31
CA LEU A 523 -1.52 -11.72 -24.08
C LEU A 523 -1.61 -13.25 -23.99
N ASP A 524 -0.50 -13.93 -23.69
CA ASP A 524 -0.44 -15.40 -23.60
C ASP A 524 -1.04 -16.12 -24.84
N GLU A 525 -0.68 -15.66 -26.05
CA GLU A 525 -1.23 -16.12 -27.35
C GLU A 525 -2.73 -15.88 -27.58
N ARG A 526 -3.41 -15.11 -26.72
CA ARG A 526 -4.85 -14.80 -26.83
C ARG A 526 -5.10 -13.38 -27.29
N CYS A 527 -6.02 -13.20 -28.21
CA CYS A 527 -6.57 -11.89 -28.56
C CYS A 527 -7.47 -11.39 -27.42
N ARG A 528 -6.98 -10.43 -26.64
CA ARG A 528 -7.66 -9.92 -25.44
C ARG A 528 -8.54 -8.73 -25.71
N TYR A 529 -8.10 -7.88 -26.62
CA TYR A 529 -8.76 -6.62 -26.91
C TYR A 529 -8.44 -6.20 -28.34
N ALA A 530 -9.43 -5.66 -29.03
CA ALA A 530 -9.24 -5.01 -30.31
C ALA A 530 -10.04 -3.70 -30.31
N ASN A 531 -9.44 -2.63 -30.85
CA ASN A 531 -10.17 -1.37 -30.96
C ASN A 531 -11.24 -1.45 -32.08
N PRO A 532 -12.25 -0.55 -32.10
CA PRO A 532 -13.31 -0.55 -33.11
C PRO A 532 -12.79 -0.46 -34.55
N THR A 533 -11.63 0.18 -34.76
CA THR A 533 -10.98 0.26 -36.07
C THR A 533 -10.52 -1.13 -36.55
N PHE A 534 -9.89 -1.92 -35.68
CA PHE A 534 -9.46 -3.28 -35.98
C PHE A 534 -10.63 -4.25 -36.18
N LEU A 535 -11.68 -4.14 -35.37
CA LEU A 535 -12.92 -4.93 -35.53
C LEU A 535 -13.63 -4.63 -36.85
N LYS A 536 -13.71 -3.35 -37.25
CA LYS A 536 -14.26 -2.97 -38.57
C LYS A 536 -13.39 -3.44 -39.73
N LEU A 537 -12.07 -3.42 -39.56
CA LEU A 537 -11.12 -3.88 -40.58
C LEU A 537 -11.27 -5.39 -40.82
N THR A 538 -11.32 -6.18 -39.75
CA THR A 538 -11.33 -7.66 -39.80
C THR A 538 -12.72 -8.29 -39.82
N GLY A 539 -13.78 -7.55 -39.45
CA GLY A 539 -15.16 -8.03 -39.46
C GLY A 539 -15.53 -8.97 -38.31
N PHE A 540 -14.61 -9.25 -37.38
CA PHE A 540 -14.91 -10.03 -36.17
C PHE A 540 -15.66 -9.19 -35.13
N SER A 541 -16.52 -9.84 -34.33
CA SER A 541 -17.13 -9.21 -33.16
C SER A 541 -16.22 -9.29 -31.93
N GLU A 542 -16.45 -8.40 -30.96
CA GLU A 542 -15.72 -8.38 -29.69
C GLU A 542 -15.82 -9.72 -28.94
N ARG A 543 -17.02 -10.32 -28.90
CA ARG A 543 -17.24 -11.66 -28.29
C ARG A 543 -16.50 -12.77 -29.00
N GLN A 544 -16.35 -12.72 -30.32
CA GLN A 544 -15.62 -13.75 -31.05
C GLN A 544 -14.13 -13.69 -30.76
N LEU A 545 -13.59 -12.48 -30.56
CA LEU A 545 -12.16 -12.23 -30.33
C LEU A 545 -11.59 -13.07 -29.18
N GLU A 546 -12.35 -13.24 -28.10
CA GLU A 546 -11.94 -13.98 -26.89
C GLU A 546 -11.68 -15.49 -27.14
N PHE A 547 -12.20 -16.05 -28.24
CA PHE A 547 -12.01 -17.46 -28.61
C PHE A 547 -11.18 -17.65 -29.89
N LEU A 548 -10.62 -16.58 -30.45
CA LEU A 548 -9.71 -16.62 -31.59
C LEU A 548 -8.26 -16.67 -31.08
N GLU A 549 -7.45 -17.50 -31.73
CA GLU A 549 -6.00 -17.48 -31.56
C GLU A 549 -5.38 -16.52 -32.59
N LEU A 550 -4.13 -16.09 -32.36
CA LEU A 550 -3.43 -15.20 -33.29
C LEU A 550 -3.38 -15.78 -34.72
N ALA A 551 -3.24 -17.10 -34.87
CA ALA A 551 -3.24 -17.79 -36.17
C ALA A 551 -4.59 -17.74 -36.91
N ASP A 552 -5.70 -17.50 -36.20
CA ASP A 552 -7.01 -17.34 -36.83
C ASP A 552 -7.16 -15.97 -37.52
N ILE A 553 -6.39 -14.97 -37.10
CA ILE A 553 -6.44 -13.59 -37.61
C ILE A 553 -5.22 -13.31 -38.50
N LEU A 554 -4.05 -13.84 -38.14
CA LEU A 554 -2.79 -13.70 -38.87
C LEU A 554 -2.36 -15.08 -39.43
N PRO A 555 -2.79 -15.45 -40.65
CA PRO A 555 -2.49 -16.76 -41.23
C PRO A 555 -0.98 -16.97 -41.39
N ARG A 556 -0.52 -18.21 -41.22
CA ARG A 556 0.90 -18.61 -41.38
C ARG A 556 1.27 -18.78 -42.87
N GLU A 557 1.18 -17.69 -43.62
CA GLU A 557 1.51 -17.63 -45.05
C GLU A 557 2.82 -16.87 -45.29
N ALA A 558 3.38 -16.98 -46.50
CA ALA A 558 4.70 -16.43 -46.85
C ALA A 558 4.86 -14.93 -46.49
N GLY A 559 3.79 -14.13 -46.63
CA GLY A 559 3.80 -12.70 -46.28
C GLY A 559 3.85 -12.41 -44.78
N ASN A 560 3.47 -13.35 -43.92
CA ASN A 560 3.41 -13.18 -42.46
C ASN A 560 4.55 -13.88 -41.71
N LEU A 561 5.41 -14.63 -42.42
CA LEU A 561 6.55 -15.35 -41.83
C LEU A 561 7.46 -14.45 -40.98
N PRO A 562 7.80 -13.20 -41.35
CA PRO A 562 8.65 -12.33 -40.52
C PRO A 562 8.03 -12.00 -39.15
N ILE A 563 6.70 -11.86 -39.08
CA ILE A 563 5.98 -11.58 -37.84
C ILE A 563 5.93 -12.84 -36.98
N TRP A 564 5.67 -14.01 -37.58
CA TRP A 564 5.71 -15.28 -36.87
C TRP A 564 7.11 -15.62 -36.35
N ASP A 565 8.15 -15.35 -37.13
CA ASP A 565 9.55 -15.46 -36.70
C ASP A 565 9.84 -14.58 -35.46
N ASN A 566 9.30 -13.36 -35.41
CA ASN A 566 9.45 -12.47 -34.26
C ASN A 566 8.62 -12.93 -33.05
N VAL A 567 7.41 -13.45 -33.27
CA VAL A 567 6.58 -14.04 -32.20
C VAL A 567 7.22 -15.31 -31.64
N GLU A 568 7.87 -16.13 -32.48
CA GLU A 568 8.51 -17.38 -32.07
C GLU A 568 9.91 -17.18 -31.45
N ARG A 569 10.67 -16.17 -31.88
CA ARG A 569 11.94 -15.77 -31.24
C ARG A 569 11.74 -15.11 -29.88
N ALA A 570 10.54 -14.61 -29.58
CA ALA A 570 10.21 -13.93 -28.33
C ALA A 570 10.29 -14.79 -27.05
N ASP A 571 10.48 -16.10 -27.19
CA ASP A 571 10.74 -17.00 -26.06
C ASP A 571 12.22 -16.93 -25.61
N GLY A 572 13.09 -16.33 -26.43
CA GLY A 572 14.49 -16.03 -26.13
C GLY A 572 14.74 -14.52 -25.93
N GLN A 573 15.65 -14.20 -25.02
CA GLN A 573 16.07 -12.83 -24.68
C GLN A 573 16.74 -12.16 -25.88
N ASP A 574 15.98 -11.41 -26.70
CA ASP A 574 16.39 -10.24 -27.49
C ASP A 574 15.31 -9.98 -28.57
N LEU A 575 14.50 -8.92 -28.40
CA LEU A 575 13.54 -8.50 -29.42
C LEU A 575 13.81 -7.08 -29.87
N ILE A 576 14.02 -6.94 -31.18
CA ILE A 576 13.98 -5.67 -31.92
C ILE A 576 12.49 -5.41 -32.20
N GLY A 577 11.82 -4.63 -31.34
CA GLY A 577 10.43 -4.18 -31.57
C GLY A 577 10.40 -2.90 -32.41
N GLY A 578 9.48 -2.82 -33.38
CA GLY A 578 9.12 -1.55 -34.05
C GLY A 578 9.26 -1.48 -35.57
N GLU A 579 9.76 -2.51 -36.26
CA GLU A 579 9.73 -2.52 -37.73
C GLU A 579 8.32 -2.89 -38.23
N ALA A 580 7.80 -2.07 -39.14
CA ALA A 580 6.53 -2.31 -39.82
C ALA A 580 6.78 -3.14 -41.08
N PHE A 581 5.94 -4.16 -41.32
CA PHE A 581 6.05 -5.07 -42.45
C PHE A 581 4.73 -5.16 -43.20
N ASP A 582 4.79 -5.38 -44.51
CA ASP A 582 3.61 -5.70 -45.29
C ASP A 582 3.16 -7.14 -44.96
N GLY A 583 1.92 -7.29 -44.53
CA GLY A 583 1.36 -8.57 -44.10
C GLY A 583 -0.12 -8.72 -44.44
N ILE A 584 -0.66 -9.91 -44.16
CA ILE A 584 -2.01 -10.31 -44.53
C ILE A 584 -2.81 -10.62 -43.26
N LEU A 585 -3.97 -10.00 -43.09
CA LEU A 585 -4.95 -10.36 -42.07
C LEU A 585 -6.12 -11.14 -42.69
N ARG A 586 -6.65 -12.12 -41.97
CA ARG A 586 -7.87 -12.85 -42.34
C ARG A 586 -9.10 -12.12 -41.80
N HIS A 587 -10.07 -11.88 -42.66
CA HIS A 587 -11.36 -11.33 -42.30
C HIS A 587 -12.34 -12.43 -41.86
N ALA A 588 -13.39 -12.08 -41.11
CA ALA A 588 -14.38 -13.00 -40.56
C ALA A 588 -15.18 -13.81 -41.60
N ASP A 589 -15.25 -13.34 -42.85
CA ASP A 589 -15.89 -14.05 -43.97
C ASP A 589 -14.91 -14.96 -44.77
N GLY A 590 -13.64 -15.01 -44.35
CA GLY A 590 -12.59 -15.81 -44.95
C GLY A 590 -11.74 -15.11 -46.01
N ARG A 591 -12.00 -13.84 -46.36
CA ARG A 591 -11.14 -13.08 -47.31
C ARG A 591 -9.83 -12.61 -46.65
N SER A 592 -8.79 -12.46 -47.45
CA SER A 592 -7.48 -11.91 -47.04
C SER A 592 -7.42 -10.38 -47.24
N LEU A 593 -6.80 -9.67 -46.30
CA LEU A 593 -6.65 -8.21 -46.29
C LEU A 593 -5.15 -7.86 -46.24
N GLU A 594 -4.66 -7.10 -47.21
CA GLU A 594 -3.29 -6.58 -47.20
C GLU A 594 -3.20 -5.36 -46.28
N CYS A 595 -2.27 -5.39 -45.32
CA CYS A 595 -2.10 -4.38 -44.28
C CYS A 595 -0.62 -4.17 -43.97
N VAL A 596 -0.25 -2.96 -43.58
CA VAL A 596 1.03 -2.74 -42.89
C VAL A 596 0.82 -3.14 -41.44
N LEU A 597 1.62 -4.10 -40.98
CA LEU A 597 1.54 -4.68 -39.65
C LEU A 597 2.80 -4.34 -38.85
N ALA A 598 2.63 -3.91 -37.60
CA ALA A 598 3.73 -3.70 -36.67
C ALA A 598 3.43 -4.42 -35.35
N LEU A 599 4.42 -5.15 -34.83
CA LEU A 599 4.28 -5.93 -33.61
C LEU A 599 5.17 -5.33 -32.51
N ASN A 600 4.56 -4.90 -31.41
CA ASN A 600 5.26 -4.31 -30.27
C ASN A 600 5.12 -5.20 -29.03
N PRO A 601 6.20 -5.68 -28.41
CA PRO A 601 6.10 -6.47 -27.18
C PRO A 601 5.62 -5.60 -26.01
N ILE A 602 4.80 -6.18 -25.13
CA ILE A 602 4.31 -5.56 -23.91
C ILE A 602 4.36 -6.56 -22.75
N VAL A 603 4.64 -6.05 -21.55
CA VAL A 603 4.44 -6.79 -20.30
C VAL A 603 3.31 -6.09 -19.55
N PHE A 604 2.18 -6.76 -19.41
CA PHE A 604 0.99 -6.23 -18.75
C PHE A 604 0.62 -7.11 -17.56
N ALA A 605 0.57 -6.54 -16.35
CA ALA A 605 0.28 -7.27 -15.11
C ALA A 605 1.14 -8.53 -14.88
N GLY A 606 2.39 -8.52 -15.35
CA GLY A 606 3.31 -9.67 -15.26
C GLY A 606 3.14 -10.72 -16.37
N GLN A 607 2.15 -10.58 -17.24
CA GLN A 607 1.95 -11.43 -18.42
C GLN A 607 2.66 -10.81 -19.63
N ARG A 608 3.36 -11.65 -20.41
CA ARG A 608 4.01 -11.24 -21.65
C ARG A 608 3.00 -11.26 -22.79
N GLY A 609 3.10 -10.30 -23.69
CA GLY A 609 2.25 -10.25 -24.87
C GLY A 609 2.72 -9.26 -25.91
N PHE A 610 1.87 -9.01 -26.91
CA PHE A 610 2.16 -8.17 -28.06
C PHE A 610 1.00 -7.24 -28.35
N ILE A 611 1.30 -6.05 -28.83
CA ILE A 611 0.35 -5.16 -29.48
C ILE A 611 0.62 -5.26 -30.99
N LEU A 612 -0.35 -5.76 -31.73
CA LEU A 612 -0.35 -5.74 -33.19
C LEU A 612 -1.09 -4.47 -33.66
N LEU A 613 -0.37 -3.62 -34.37
CA LEU A 613 -0.91 -2.47 -35.08
C LEU A 613 -1.12 -2.87 -36.54
N ALA A 614 -2.28 -2.56 -37.09
CA ALA A 614 -2.66 -2.85 -38.46
C ALA A 614 -3.16 -1.57 -39.14
N ARG A 615 -2.53 -1.24 -40.26
CA ARG A 615 -2.87 -0.08 -41.08
C ARG A 615 -3.21 -0.51 -42.50
N ASP A 616 -4.38 -0.07 -42.96
CA ASP A 616 -4.88 -0.36 -44.31
C ASP A 616 -4.13 0.46 -45.38
N LEU A 617 -3.53 -0.22 -46.35
CA LEU A 617 -2.80 0.38 -47.49
C LEU A 617 -3.75 1.06 -48.50
N ALA A 618 -5.01 0.63 -48.60
CA ALA A 618 -5.95 1.13 -49.61
C ALA A 618 -6.42 2.58 -49.36
N ARG A 619 -6.36 3.06 -48.11
CA ARG A 619 -6.94 4.36 -47.72
C ARG A 619 -6.05 5.56 -48.03
N GLN A 620 -4.73 5.36 -48.15
CA GLN A 620 -3.76 6.44 -48.41
C GLN A 620 -3.62 6.74 -49.91
N SER A 621 -3.74 5.72 -50.75
CA SER A 621 -3.84 5.86 -52.21
C SER A 621 -5.08 6.65 -52.63
N ALA A 622 -6.22 6.47 -51.95
CA ALA A 622 -7.47 7.15 -52.27
C ALA A 622 -7.47 8.66 -51.97
N LEU A 623 -6.73 9.10 -50.96
CA LEU A 623 -6.63 10.53 -50.56
C LEU A 623 -5.78 11.37 -51.52
N LEU A 624 -4.86 10.74 -52.27
CA LEU A 624 -4.05 11.37 -53.31
C LEU A 624 -4.66 11.24 -54.71
N ALA A 625 -5.68 10.38 -54.88
CA ALA A 625 -6.24 10.02 -56.18
C ALA A 625 -7.52 10.81 -56.55
N ASP A 626 -8.29 11.33 -55.59
CA ASP A 626 -9.52 12.07 -55.88
C ASP A 626 -9.32 13.59 -55.85
N GLU A 627 -9.85 14.27 -56.88
CA GLU A 627 -10.02 15.72 -56.95
C GLU A 627 -11.01 16.21 -55.86
N LEU A 628 -10.59 16.23 -54.59
CA LEU A 628 -11.39 16.78 -53.51
C LEU A 628 -11.21 18.31 -53.45
N PRO A 629 -12.29 19.11 -53.53
CA PRO A 629 -12.21 20.55 -53.32
C PRO A 629 -11.69 20.84 -51.90
N LEU A 630 -10.65 21.67 -51.76
CA LEU A 630 -10.02 22.08 -50.49
C LEU A 630 -10.98 22.64 -49.41
N ARG A 631 -12.24 22.91 -49.76
CA ARG A 631 -13.30 23.29 -48.80
C ARG A 631 -13.61 22.19 -47.78
N SER A 632 -13.40 20.92 -48.11
CA SER A 632 -13.64 19.78 -47.22
C SER A 632 -12.49 19.52 -46.23
N ALA A 633 -11.34 20.19 -46.40
CA ALA A 633 -10.10 19.96 -45.64
C ALA A 633 -9.82 21.01 -44.53
N GLN A 634 -10.81 21.83 -44.18
CA GLN A 634 -10.63 22.93 -43.22
C GLN A 634 -10.43 22.47 -41.76
N SER A 635 -10.75 21.21 -41.43
CA SER A 635 -10.65 20.64 -40.07
C SER A 635 -9.41 19.75 -39.85
N ALA A 636 -8.56 19.57 -40.86
CA ALA A 636 -7.37 18.73 -40.72
C ALA A 636 -6.29 19.42 -39.87
N PRO A 637 -5.63 18.71 -38.93
CA PRO A 637 -4.53 19.24 -38.13
C PRO A 637 -3.22 19.41 -38.94
N LEU A 638 -3.21 18.97 -40.20
CA LEU A 638 -2.08 19.07 -41.14
C LEU A 638 -2.21 20.36 -41.97
N GLY A 639 -1.10 21.05 -42.20
CA GLY A 639 -1.06 22.25 -43.04
C GLY A 639 -1.15 21.89 -44.52
N ILE A 640 -2.33 22.00 -45.13
CA ILE A 640 -2.54 21.69 -46.56
C ILE A 640 -2.47 22.98 -47.36
N PHE A 641 -1.71 22.98 -48.45
CA PHE A 641 -1.52 24.15 -49.30
C PHE A 641 -1.48 23.85 -50.79
N ARG A 642 -1.78 24.88 -51.58
CA ARG A 642 -1.53 24.97 -53.01
C ARG A 642 -0.74 26.24 -53.29
N ALA A 643 0.41 26.12 -53.95
CA ALA A 643 1.27 27.24 -54.32
C ALA A 643 1.44 27.34 -55.84
N ARG A 644 1.75 28.52 -56.36
CA ARG A 644 2.09 28.70 -57.77
C ARG A 644 3.46 28.08 -58.06
N ALA A 645 3.60 27.32 -59.14
CA ALA A 645 4.89 26.81 -59.62
C ALA A 645 5.73 27.92 -60.32
N ALA A 646 5.99 29.03 -59.61
CA ALA A 646 6.73 30.19 -60.11
C ALA A 646 7.61 30.81 -59.01
N ARG A 647 8.31 31.92 -59.30
CA ARG A 647 9.26 32.55 -58.37
C ARG A 647 8.65 32.81 -56.98
N ARG A 648 9.35 32.36 -55.93
CA ARG A 648 8.94 32.31 -54.48
C ARG A 648 7.82 31.33 -54.10
N ALA A 649 7.17 30.67 -55.07
CA ALA A 649 6.01 29.79 -54.84
C ALA A 649 4.93 30.42 -53.95
N ALA A 650 4.33 31.51 -54.44
CA ALA A 650 3.24 32.22 -53.74
C ALA A 650 2.06 31.27 -53.45
N LEU A 651 1.59 31.26 -52.20
CA LEU A 651 0.51 30.39 -51.77
C LEU A 651 -0.83 30.89 -52.35
N LEU A 652 -1.46 30.05 -53.16
CA LEU A 652 -2.75 30.32 -53.80
C LEU A 652 -3.91 29.96 -52.88
N GLU A 653 -3.81 28.80 -52.21
CA GLU A 653 -4.78 28.32 -51.24
C GLU A 653 -4.07 27.66 -50.05
N MET A 654 -4.65 27.80 -48.86
CA MET A 654 -4.13 27.19 -47.64
C MET A 654 -5.23 26.97 -46.61
N ASN A 655 -5.13 25.90 -45.83
CA ASN A 655 -6.03 25.64 -44.71
C ASN A 655 -5.58 26.39 -43.42
N PRO A 656 -6.41 26.42 -42.36
CA PRO A 656 -6.09 27.15 -41.12
C PRO A 656 -4.81 26.67 -40.43
N ALA A 657 -4.51 25.37 -40.49
CA ALA A 657 -3.29 24.80 -39.91
C ALA A 657 -2.03 25.34 -40.62
N MET A 658 -2.04 25.44 -41.95
CA MET A 658 -0.96 26.05 -42.72
C MET A 658 -0.82 27.55 -42.44
N ARG A 659 -1.94 28.26 -42.28
CA ARG A 659 -1.94 29.71 -42.04
C ARG A 659 -1.26 30.10 -40.72
N ALA A 660 -1.26 29.21 -39.72
CA ALA A 660 -0.65 29.48 -38.42
C ALA A 660 0.87 29.68 -38.47
N PHE A 661 1.54 29.25 -39.55
CA PHE A 661 2.99 29.37 -39.72
C PHE A 661 3.45 30.67 -40.39
N PHE A 662 2.53 31.54 -40.84
CA PHE A 662 2.88 32.78 -41.54
C PHE A 662 2.28 34.02 -40.87
N THR A 663 3.05 35.09 -40.81
CA THR A 663 2.63 36.40 -40.26
C THR A 663 2.38 37.47 -41.32
N GLU A 664 2.78 37.22 -42.59
CA GLU A 664 2.67 38.20 -43.68
C GLU A 664 1.33 38.14 -44.43
N SER A 665 0.97 39.27 -45.05
CA SER A 665 -0.28 39.46 -45.80
C SER A 665 -0.36 38.67 -47.12
N GLN A 666 0.80 38.28 -47.69
CA GLN A 666 0.92 37.47 -48.91
C GLN A 666 2.03 36.42 -48.75
N PRO A 667 1.76 35.31 -48.04
CA PRO A 667 2.78 34.32 -47.73
C PRO A 667 3.14 33.47 -48.96
N ALA A 668 4.42 33.10 -49.03
CA ALA A 668 4.97 32.25 -50.07
C ALA A 668 5.71 31.06 -49.45
N LEU A 669 5.78 29.93 -50.16
CA LEU A 669 6.42 28.72 -49.63
C LEU A 669 7.92 28.96 -49.33
N ALA A 670 8.57 29.87 -50.08
CA ALA A 670 9.94 30.30 -49.83
C ALA A 670 10.15 30.89 -48.43
N ASP A 671 9.12 31.41 -47.77
CA ASP A 671 9.22 32.04 -46.45
C ASP A 671 9.38 31.01 -45.31
N LEU A 672 9.20 29.71 -45.61
CA LEU A 672 9.48 28.60 -44.67
C LEU A 672 10.95 28.14 -44.69
N PHE A 673 11.77 28.68 -45.58
CA PHE A 673 13.18 28.31 -45.74
C PHE A 673 14.07 29.39 -45.13
N SER A 674 15.12 28.98 -44.42
CA SER A 674 16.04 29.90 -43.76
C SER A 674 16.95 30.65 -44.75
N ASP A 675 17.25 30.04 -45.90
CA ASP A 675 18.02 30.63 -47.00
C ASP A 675 17.31 30.41 -48.35
N SER A 676 17.44 31.39 -49.23
CA SER A 676 17.07 31.33 -50.65
C SER A 676 17.71 30.15 -51.41
N ALA A 677 18.93 29.75 -51.06
CA ALA A 677 19.61 28.63 -51.71
C ALA A 677 18.92 27.28 -51.44
N ASP A 678 18.42 27.07 -50.23
CA ASP A 678 17.72 25.84 -49.83
C ASP A 678 16.37 25.70 -50.55
N PHE A 679 15.67 26.83 -50.72
CA PHE A 679 14.43 26.87 -51.48
C PHE A 679 14.63 26.60 -52.97
N ASP A 680 15.69 27.15 -53.57
CA ASP A 680 16.03 26.90 -54.98
C ASP A 680 16.40 25.43 -55.20
N SER A 681 17.13 24.81 -54.27
CA SER A 681 17.42 23.37 -54.30
C SER A 681 16.16 22.52 -54.19
N PHE A 682 15.25 22.86 -53.28
CA PHE A 682 13.94 22.21 -53.14
C PHE A 682 13.13 22.28 -54.45
N LEU A 683 13.03 23.47 -55.05
CA LEU A 683 12.28 23.66 -56.30
C LEU A 683 12.90 22.86 -57.45
N GLN A 684 14.23 22.81 -57.53
CA GLN A 684 14.93 22.02 -58.54
C GLN A 684 14.62 20.53 -58.37
N THR A 685 14.73 19.99 -57.15
CA THR A 685 14.39 18.59 -56.87
C THR A 685 12.93 18.31 -57.23
N LEU A 686 12.00 19.17 -56.86
CA LEU A 686 10.58 19.01 -57.17
C LEU A 686 10.28 19.01 -58.69
N HIS A 687 11.04 19.76 -59.50
CA HIS A 687 10.93 19.73 -60.96
C HIS A 687 11.55 18.48 -61.59
N GLU A 688 12.61 17.93 -60.99
CA GLU A 688 13.30 16.73 -61.49
C GLU A 688 12.56 15.44 -61.12
N SER A 689 12.05 15.33 -59.89
CA SER A 689 11.40 14.12 -59.36
C SER A 689 9.87 14.13 -59.48
N GLY A 690 9.25 15.29 -59.72
CA GLY A 690 7.80 15.47 -59.79
C GLY A 690 7.10 15.47 -58.42
N GLU A 691 7.69 14.84 -57.41
CA GLU A 691 7.24 14.87 -56.01
C GLU A 691 8.41 14.81 -55.03
N VAL A 692 8.19 15.34 -53.84
CA VAL A 692 9.16 15.45 -52.76
C VAL A 692 8.45 15.11 -51.46
N ASN A 693 9.01 14.17 -50.71
CA ASN A 693 8.40 13.64 -49.50
C ASN A 693 9.30 13.89 -48.29
N HIS A 694 8.71 14.36 -47.18
CA HIS A 694 9.33 14.46 -45.85
C HIS A 694 10.60 15.32 -45.75
N ILE A 695 10.66 16.47 -46.43
CA ILE A 695 11.76 17.42 -46.22
C ILE A 695 11.61 18.10 -44.87
N ILE A 696 12.64 18.03 -44.05
CA ILE A 696 12.66 18.69 -42.74
C ILE A 696 13.16 20.12 -42.90
N LEU A 697 12.30 21.08 -42.56
CA LEU A 697 12.61 22.50 -42.50
C LEU A 697 12.85 22.90 -41.04
N HIS A 698 13.85 23.76 -40.84
CA HIS A 698 14.13 24.38 -39.54
C HIS A 698 13.67 25.82 -39.59
N ILE A 699 12.68 26.18 -38.76
CA ILE A 699 12.17 27.54 -38.71
C ILE A 699 12.36 28.12 -37.30
N GLU A 700 12.79 29.38 -37.27
CA GLU A 700 12.81 30.20 -36.06
C GLU A 700 11.54 31.04 -36.03
N THR A 701 10.63 30.74 -35.10
CA THR A 701 9.41 31.53 -34.94
C THR A 701 9.66 32.80 -34.10
N SER A 702 8.76 33.78 -34.21
CA SER A 702 8.87 35.11 -33.58
C SER A 702 8.96 35.10 -32.03
N ASP A 703 8.74 33.94 -31.42
CA ASP A 703 8.87 33.63 -29.99
C ASP A 703 10.25 33.03 -29.61
N ALA A 704 11.23 33.06 -30.53
CA ALA A 704 12.58 32.50 -30.36
C ALA A 704 12.62 30.97 -30.08
N ALA A 705 11.55 30.24 -30.41
CA ALA A 705 11.52 28.79 -30.34
C ALA A 705 11.87 28.16 -31.70
N ALA A 706 12.88 27.30 -31.73
CA ALA A 706 13.20 26.48 -32.90
C ALA A 706 12.11 25.41 -33.12
N ARG A 707 11.50 25.40 -34.32
CA ARG A 707 10.55 24.36 -34.74
C ARG A 707 11.10 23.56 -35.92
N PHE A 708 10.74 22.29 -35.96
CA PHE A 708 11.04 21.38 -37.07
C PHE A 708 9.75 21.02 -37.79
N LEU A 709 9.69 21.31 -39.09
CA LEU A 709 8.53 21.05 -39.92
C LEU A 709 8.86 19.99 -40.97
N SER A 710 7.95 19.07 -41.25
CA SER A 710 8.05 18.13 -42.37
C SER A 710 7.19 18.64 -43.53
N LEU A 711 7.82 18.86 -44.68
CA LEU A 711 7.19 19.32 -45.92
C LEU A 711 7.19 18.18 -46.96
N SER A 712 6.00 17.84 -47.45
CA SER A 712 5.83 16.98 -48.63
C SER A 712 5.06 17.74 -49.70
N ALA A 713 5.54 17.74 -50.94
CA ALA A 713 5.00 18.53 -52.04
C ALA A 713 5.08 17.79 -53.37
N ARG A 714 4.10 18.00 -54.25
CA ARG A 714 4.02 17.43 -55.59
C ARG A 714 3.74 18.51 -56.62
N LEU A 715 4.40 18.39 -57.78
CA LEU A 715 4.22 19.29 -58.91
C LEU A 715 3.04 18.82 -59.77
N VAL A 716 2.13 19.74 -60.10
CA VAL A 716 0.97 19.45 -60.95
C VAL A 716 1.04 20.29 -62.23
N ALA A 717 0.97 19.60 -63.36
CA ALA A 717 1.06 20.20 -64.69
C ALA A 717 -0.32 20.63 -65.22
N ASP A 718 -0.35 21.66 -66.07
CA ASP A 718 -1.54 22.04 -66.85
C ASP A 718 -1.79 21.11 -68.04
N GLU A 719 -2.90 21.33 -68.76
CA GLU A 719 -3.29 20.60 -69.98
C GLU A 719 -2.26 20.67 -71.13
N ARG A 720 -1.23 21.52 -71.02
CA ARG A 720 -0.13 21.66 -71.98
C ARG A 720 1.18 21.03 -71.50
N GLY A 721 1.18 20.39 -70.33
CA GLY A 721 2.34 19.76 -69.72
C GLY A 721 3.32 20.74 -69.05
N GLN A 722 2.93 21.99 -68.82
CA GLN A 722 3.73 22.96 -68.05
C GLN A 722 3.33 22.95 -66.57
N ALA A 723 4.30 23.08 -65.68
CA ALA A 723 4.05 23.13 -64.24
C ALA A 723 3.14 24.31 -63.87
N ALA A 724 1.94 24.03 -63.35
CA ALA A 724 0.91 25.03 -63.07
C ALA A 724 0.87 25.41 -61.59
N TYR A 725 0.90 24.41 -60.71
CA TYR A 725 0.84 24.58 -59.25
C TYR A 725 1.57 23.46 -58.52
N ILE A 726 1.84 23.70 -57.24
CA ILE A 726 2.46 22.79 -56.28
C ILE A 726 1.42 22.51 -55.19
N ASP A 727 1.06 21.25 -55.00
CA ASP A 727 0.22 20.82 -53.88
C ASP A 727 1.09 20.17 -52.81
N GLY A 728 0.82 20.46 -51.54
CA GLY A 728 1.63 19.89 -50.47
C GLY A 728 0.99 19.93 -49.10
N ILE A 729 1.64 19.20 -48.20
CA ILE A 729 1.31 19.09 -46.78
C ILE A 729 2.51 19.48 -45.93
N LEU A 730 2.22 20.12 -44.80
CA LEU A 730 3.18 20.60 -43.82
C LEU A 730 2.78 20.11 -42.42
N GLU A 731 3.69 19.44 -41.73
CA GLU A 731 3.46 18.86 -40.39
C GLU A 731 4.49 19.37 -39.38
N ASP A 732 4.06 19.68 -38.15
CA ASP A 732 4.97 20.06 -37.06
C ASP A 732 5.49 18.80 -36.33
N VAL A 733 6.76 18.46 -36.58
CA VAL A 733 7.43 17.27 -36.02
C VAL A 733 8.35 17.61 -34.84
N THR A 734 8.24 18.82 -34.28
CA THR A 734 9.14 19.32 -33.22
C THR A 734 9.14 18.43 -31.98
N SER A 735 7.96 17.98 -31.54
CA SER A 735 7.82 17.13 -30.35
C SER A 735 8.39 15.73 -30.58
N ALA A 736 8.12 15.14 -31.75
CA ALA A 736 8.63 13.82 -32.12
C ALA A 736 10.16 13.83 -32.22
N ARG A 737 10.76 14.86 -32.84
CA ARG A 737 12.22 14.96 -32.97
C ARG A 737 12.94 15.22 -31.65
N LYS A 738 12.37 16.03 -30.75
CA LYS A 738 12.93 16.22 -29.39
C LYS A 738 12.92 14.91 -28.60
N GLN A 739 11.89 14.08 -28.80
CA GLN A 739 11.79 12.78 -28.16
C GLN A 739 12.80 11.78 -28.76
N GLU A 740 12.97 11.78 -30.09
CA GLU A 740 13.95 10.96 -30.81
C GLU A 740 15.39 11.31 -30.42
N ALA A 741 15.76 12.59 -30.41
CA ALA A 741 17.08 13.05 -29.97
C ALA A 741 17.34 12.74 -28.48
N GLY A 742 16.29 12.78 -27.64
CA GLY A 742 16.37 12.32 -26.25
C GLY A 742 16.60 10.82 -26.12
N ARG A 743 16.04 10.01 -27.04
CA ARG A 743 16.24 8.57 -27.14
C ARG A 743 17.65 8.24 -27.63
N GLU A 744 18.15 8.91 -28.67
CA GLU A 744 19.51 8.76 -29.17
C GLU A 744 20.55 9.12 -28.10
N ALA A 745 20.36 10.22 -27.36
CA ALA A 745 21.24 10.58 -26.25
C ALA A 745 21.20 9.58 -25.08
N LEU A 746 20.07 8.88 -24.89
CA LEU A 746 19.95 7.80 -23.91
C LEU A 746 20.65 6.52 -24.40
N ILE A 747 20.55 6.21 -25.70
CA ILE A 747 21.24 5.09 -26.36
C ILE A 747 22.75 5.31 -26.34
N GLU A 748 23.24 6.52 -26.63
CA GLU A 748 24.67 6.87 -26.57
C GLU A 748 25.21 6.75 -25.14
N LYS A 749 24.41 7.09 -24.13
CA LYS A 749 24.74 6.88 -22.70
C LYS A 749 24.68 5.42 -22.25
N LEU A 750 23.76 4.63 -22.78
CA LEU A 750 23.67 3.18 -22.55
C LEU A 750 24.84 2.45 -23.24
N GLN A 751 25.24 2.88 -24.45
CA GLN A 751 26.42 2.37 -25.16
C GLN A 751 27.72 2.70 -24.42
N ALA A 752 27.86 3.90 -23.86
CA ALA A 752 28.97 4.26 -22.98
C ALA A 752 29.03 3.39 -21.71
N SER A 753 27.88 2.91 -21.24
CA SER A 753 27.79 1.98 -20.11
C SER A 753 28.13 0.54 -20.55
N LEU A 754 27.72 0.09 -21.74
CA LEU A 754 28.11 -1.23 -22.25
C LEU A 754 29.62 -1.33 -22.55
N LEU A 755 30.27 -0.23 -22.92
CA LEU A 755 31.71 -0.18 -23.23
C LEU A 755 32.64 -0.60 -22.07
N PHE A 756 32.24 -0.45 -20.81
CA PHE A 756 33.06 -0.84 -19.65
C PHE A 756 33.08 -2.35 -19.41
N LEU A 757 31.94 -3.03 -19.60
CA LEU A 757 31.90 -4.49 -19.48
C LEU A 757 32.85 -5.14 -20.49
N HIS A 758 33.13 -4.43 -21.59
CA HIS A 758 34.06 -4.79 -22.66
C HIS A 758 35.48 -4.23 -22.47
N GLU A 759 35.82 -3.65 -21.31
CA GLU A 759 37.21 -3.34 -20.98
C GLU A 759 37.93 -4.57 -20.42
N PRO A 760 39.24 -4.73 -20.71
CA PRO A 760 40.04 -5.82 -20.16
C PRO A 760 40.38 -5.57 -18.68
N ILE A 761 40.44 -6.66 -17.91
CA ILE A 761 40.74 -6.66 -16.47
C ILE A 761 42.09 -6.01 -16.14
N SER A 762 43.07 -6.07 -17.05
CA SER A 762 44.38 -5.42 -16.95
C SER A 762 44.31 -3.92 -16.59
N LYS A 763 43.21 -3.23 -16.90
CA LYS A 763 43.03 -1.81 -16.54
C LYS A 763 42.63 -1.56 -15.07
N LEU A 764 42.20 -2.59 -14.33
CA LEU A 764 41.67 -2.46 -12.96
C LEU A 764 42.76 -2.56 -11.85
N GLY A 765 44.03 -2.52 -12.23
CA GLY A 765 45.22 -2.87 -11.44
C GLY A 765 45.15 -2.70 -9.92
N ARG A 766 45.53 -3.77 -9.20
CA ARG A 766 45.85 -3.78 -7.77
C ARG A 766 47.02 -4.72 -7.48
N ASP A 767 47.95 -4.29 -6.62
CA ASP A 767 49.00 -5.17 -6.10
C ASP A 767 48.39 -6.29 -5.26
N ALA A 768 48.78 -7.54 -5.53
CA ALA A 768 48.38 -8.69 -4.73
C ALA A 768 49.28 -8.82 -3.49
N LEU A 769 48.68 -8.96 -2.31
CA LEU A 769 49.41 -9.37 -1.11
C LEU A 769 49.75 -10.86 -1.24
N ILE A 770 51.03 -11.19 -1.34
CA ILE A 770 51.53 -12.57 -1.40
C ILE A 770 52.21 -12.91 -0.07
N CYS A 771 51.82 -14.02 0.54
CA CYS A 771 52.38 -14.51 1.79
C CYS A 771 52.97 -15.92 1.61
N ASP A 772 54.06 -16.22 2.31
CA ASP A 772 54.63 -17.58 2.35
C ASP A 772 53.66 -18.54 3.03
N MET A 773 53.57 -19.79 2.55
CA MET A 773 52.67 -20.83 3.06
C MET A 773 52.82 -21.12 4.57
N ASN A 774 53.97 -20.78 5.17
CA ASN A 774 54.26 -20.96 6.59
C ASN A 774 54.01 -19.71 7.43
N THR A 775 53.61 -18.60 6.81
CA THR A 775 53.17 -17.39 7.52
C THR A 775 52.06 -17.78 8.49
N THR A 776 52.08 -17.25 9.70
CA THR A 776 51.07 -17.60 10.71
C THR A 776 49.73 -16.90 10.43
N VAL A 777 48.62 -17.50 10.87
CA VAL A 777 47.29 -16.87 10.76
C VAL A 777 47.27 -15.49 11.43
N ALA A 778 47.92 -15.32 12.58
CA ALA A 778 48.06 -14.04 13.27
C ALA A 778 48.76 -12.99 12.42
N GLU A 779 49.88 -13.37 11.81
CA GLU A 779 50.69 -12.49 10.98
C GLU A 779 49.97 -12.14 9.67
N LEU A 780 49.28 -13.10 9.07
CA LEU A 780 48.43 -12.85 7.91
C LEU A 780 47.30 -11.88 8.23
N ALA A 781 46.58 -12.07 9.35
CA ALA A 781 45.51 -11.17 9.76
C ALA A 781 46.05 -9.74 9.97
N ARG A 782 47.25 -9.60 10.55
CA ARG A 782 47.95 -8.31 10.68
C ARG A 782 48.30 -7.72 9.31
N LEU A 783 48.88 -8.49 8.40
CA LEU A 783 49.28 -8.03 7.07
C LEU A 783 48.08 -7.61 6.21
N ILE A 784 47.00 -8.39 6.21
CA ILE A 784 45.75 -8.06 5.51
C ILE A 784 45.16 -6.76 6.08
N THR A 785 45.19 -6.58 7.40
CA THR A 785 44.70 -5.36 8.08
C THR A 785 45.58 -4.15 7.76
N GLU A 786 46.91 -4.27 7.85
CA GLU A 786 47.87 -3.19 7.58
C GLU A 786 47.85 -2.73 6.11
N ARG A 787 47.67 -3.68 5.18
CA ARG A 787 47.61 -3.40 3.74
C ARG A 787 46.22 -3.00 3.25
N ASN A 788 45.21 -3.06 4.11
CA ASN A 788 43.80 -2.80 3.77
C ASN A 788 43.32 -3.59 2.53
N VAL A 789 43.70 -4.86 2.46
CA VAL A 789 43.27 -5.81 1.42
C VAL A 789 42.23 -6.77 1.97
N THR A 790 41.45 -7.44 1.11
CA THR A 790 40.38 -8.38 1.54
C THR A 790 40.75 -9.85 1.33
N ALA A 791 41.93 -10.10 0.75
CA ALA A 791 42.47 -11.41 0.49
C ALA A 791 43.99 -11.36 0.37
N ALA A 792 44.65 -12.48 0.64
CA ALA A 792 46.06 -12.69 0.37
C ALA A 792 46.27 -13.99 -0.42
N LEU A 793 47.18 -13.94 -1.38
CA LEU A 793 47.66 -15.10 -2.11
C LEU A 793 48.68 -15.86 -1.26
N VAL A 794 48.63 -17.18 -1.31
CA VAL A 794 49.55 -18.08 -0.59
C VAL A 794 50.53 -18.67 -1.59
N ALA A 795 51.83 -18.49 -1.34
CA ALA A 795 52.90 -18.97 -2.19
C ALA A 795 53.75 -20.06 -1.51
N SER A 796 54.26 -21.00 -2.32
CA SER A 796 55.28 -22.01 -1.96
C SER A 796 56.30 -22.06 -3.09
N ASP A 797 57.59 -21.97 -2.78
CA ASP A 797 58.69 -22.05 -3.75
C ASP A 797 58.47 -21.19 -5.02
N ASP A 798 58.11 -19.91 -4.82
CA ASP A 798 57.78 -18.91 -5.85
C ASP A 798 56.53 -19.19 -6.72
N SER A 799 55.71 -20.18 -6.37
CA SER A 799 54.42 -20.46 -7.03
C SER A 799 53.23 -20.18 -6.14
N VAL A 800 52.23 -19.45 -6.65
CA VAL A 800 50.98 -19.20 -5.91
C VAL A 800 50.08 -20.43 -5.95
N ILE A 801 49.84 -21.01 -4.78
CA ILE A 801 49.13 -22.28 -4.58
C ILE A 801 47.71 -22.13 -4.05
N GLY A 802 47.36 -20.99 -3.45
CA GLY A 802 46.05 -20.76 -2.85
C GLY A 802 45.77 -19.31 -2.50
N ILE A 803 44.60 -19.07 -1.88
CA ILE A 803 44.16 -17.76 -1.42
C ILE A 803 43.53 -17.88 -0.03
N VAL A 804 43.73 -16.87 0.81
CA VAL A 804 43.02 -16.72 2.10
C VAL A 804 42.23 -15.42 2.06
N THR A 805 40.95 -15.50 2.38
CA THR A 805 40.00 -14.37 2.41
C THR A 805 39.46 -14.13 3.82
N ASP A 806 38.77 -12.99 4.03
CA ASP A 806 38.02 -12.72 5.27
C ASP A 806 36.99 -13.81 5.60
N HIS A 807 36.46 -14.51 4.59
CA HIS A 807 35.57 -15.65 4.80
C HIS A 807 36.33 -16.83 5.40
N ASP A 808 37.51 -17.16 4.89
CA ASP A 808 38.33 -18.27 5.39
C ASP A 808 38.78 -18.02 6.84
N LEU A 809 39.16 -16.78 7.18
CA LEU A 809 39.47 -16.39 8.55
C LEU A 809 38.26 -16.60 9.49
N ARG A 810 37.05 -16.21 9.09
CA ARG A 810 35.85 -16.43 9.94
C ARG A 810 35.44 -17.89 10.01
N ALA A 811 35.45 -18.60 8.88
CA ALA A 811 34.94 -19.96 8.79
C ALA A 811 35.92 -20.99 9.35
N ARG A 812 37.22 -20.86 9.08
CA ARG A 812 38.21 -21.90 9.41
C ARG A 812 39.13 -21.53 10.56
N VAL A 813 39.17 -20.25 10.96
CA VAL A 813 39.91 -19.83 12.17
C VAL A 813 38.96 -19.63 13.33
N LEU A 814 37.99 -18.71 13.20
CA LEU A 814 37.12 -18.35 14.32
C LEU A 814 36.08 -19.43 14.63
N ALA A 815 35.41 -20.00 13.63
CA ALA A 815 34.37 -21.00 13.88
C ALA A 815 34.95 -22.37 14.27
N GLU A 816 36.10 -22.75 13.71
CA GLU A 816 36.77 -24.02 14.01
C GLU A 816 37.79 -23.93 15.17
N ASN A 817 37.97 -22.74 15.74
CA ASN A 817 38.86 -22.47 16.88
C ASN A 817 40.34 -22.85 16.60
N THR A 818 40.79 -22.64 15.36
CA THR A 818 42.16 -22.92 14.92
C THR A 818 43.15 -21.98 15.61
N PHE A 819 44.30 -22.51 16.00
CA PHE A 819 45.33 -21.71 16.68
C PHE A 819 45.89 -20.61 15.78
N LEU A 820 46.06 -19.40 16.33
CA LEU A 820 46.57 -18.24 15.60
C LEU A 820 48.02 -18.39 15.10
N ASN A 821 48.79 -19.32 15.67
CA ASN A 821 50.13 -19.67 15.25
C ASN A 821 50.17 -20.77 14.17
N ALA A 822 49.00 -21.28 13.75
CA ALA A 822 48.94 -22.23 12.65
C ALA A 822 49.42 -21.56 11.35
N PRO A 823 50.06 -22.32 10.44
CA PRO A 823 50.49 -21.80 9.15
C PRO A 823 49.30 -21.63 8.19
N ILE A 824 49.31 -20.58 7.37
CA ILE A 824 48.17 -20.16 6.55
C ILE A 824 47.74 -21.17 5.48
N HIS A 825 48.62 -22.08 5.05
CA HIS A 825 48.24 -23.15 4.13
C HIS A 825 47.20 -24.12 4.72
N THR A 826 47.03 -24.14 6.04
CA THR A 826 46.00 -24.97 6.70
C THR A 826 44.60 -24.39 6.55
N ILE A 827 44.48 -23.09 6.28
CA ILE A 827 43.20 -22.37 6.17
C ILE A 827 42.92 -21.85 4.75
N MET A 828 43.90 -21.93 3.84
CA MET A 828 43.75 -21.42 2.47
C MET A 828 42.70 -22.20 1.66
N SER A 829 42.08 -21.50 0.73
CA SER A 829 41.26 -22.11 -0.31
C SER A 829 42.11 -22.41 -1.55
N ALA A 830 42.04 -23.67 -2.00
CA ALA A 830 42.74 -24.20 -3.18
C ALA A 830 41.83 -25.23 -3.89
N PRO A 831 41.89 -25.36 -5.24
CA PRO A 831 42.79 -24.66 -6.16
C PRO A 831 42.42 -23.19 -6.38
N LEU A 832 43.42 -22.37 -6.73
CA LEU A 832 43.22 -20.95 -7.02
C LEU A 832 42.37 -20.76 -8.28
N THR A 833 41.30 -19.97 -8.19
CA THR A 833 40.49 -19.64 -9.37
C THR A 833 41.13 -18.47 -10.11
N LYS A 834 41.61 -18.73 -11.33
CA LYS A 834 42.36 -17.78 -12.16
C LYS A 834 41.50 -17.18 -13.27
N ILE A 835 41.89 -16.02 -13.81
CA ILE A 835 41.35 -15.39 -15.02
C ILE A 835 42.46 -14.67 -15.79
N PRO A 836 42.50 -14.72 -17.14
CA PRO A 836 43.48 -13.97 -17.92
C PRO A 836 43.37 -12.44 -17.75
N GLU A 837 44.48 -11.71 -17.84
CA GLU A 837 44.52 -10.23 -17.73
C GLU A 837 43.81 -9.50 -18.88
N ASP A 838 43.65 -10.15 -20.03
CA ASP A 838 42.94 -9.63 -21.20
C ASP A 838 41.46 -10.00 -21.22
N ALA A 839 41.01 -10.86 -20.29
CA ALA A 839 39.61 -11.18 -20.14
C ALA A 839 38.80 -9.93 -19.79
N LEU A 840 37.54 -9.93 -20.24
CA LEU A 840 36.66 -8.78 -20.11
C LEU A 840 36.02 -8.75 -18.72
N ILE A 841 35.63 -7.55 -18.27
CA ILE A 841 35.07 -7.37 -16.93
C ILE A 841 33.77 -8.18 -16.73
N TYR A 842 32.95 -8.34 -17.77
CA TYR A 842 31.76 -9.22 -17.67
C TYR A 842 32.15 -10.71 -17.50
N GLU A 843 33.23 -11.15 -18.13
CA GLU A 843 33.73 -12.52 -18.04
C GLU A 843 34.24 -12.82 -16.62
N ALA A 844 34.85 -11.83 -15.96
CA ALA A 844 35.22 -11.91 -14.56
C ALA A 844 34.02 -12.08 -13.62
N LEU A 845 32.95 -11.30 -13.83
CA LEU A 845 31.73 -11.38 -13.04
C LEU A 845 31.04 -12.75 -13.20
N MET A 846 30.91 -13.23 -14.43
CA MET A 846 30.34 -14.55 -14.71
C MET A 846 31.18 -15.66 -14.08
N ARG A 847 32.51 -15.58 -14.20
CA ARG A 847 33.41 -16.58 -13.62
C ARG A 847 33.39 -16.60 -12.09
N MET A 848 33.18 -15.46 -11.44
CA MET A 848 32.95 -15.38 -9.99
C MET A 848 31.64 -16.05 -9.59
N GLU A 849 30.55 -15.80 -10.33
CA GLU A 849 29.22 -16.37 -10.05
C GLU A 849 29.19 -17.88 -10.29
N GLU A 850 29.68 -18.36 -11.43
CA GLU A 850 29.76 -19.78 -11.79
C GLU A 850 30.55 -20.61 -10.78
N ARG A 851 31.65 -20.04 -10.26
CA ARG A 851 32.54 -20.72 -9.31
C ARG A 851 32.16 -20.48 -7.86
N GLY A 852 31.17 -19.62 -7.59
CA GLY A 852 30.76 -19.23 -6.24
C GLY A 852 31.86 -18.52 -5.44
N VAL A 853 32.83 -17.89 -6.12
CA VAL A 853 33.98 -17.22 -5.50
C VAL A 853 33.82 -15.70 -5.57
N ARG A 854 34.36 -14.98 -4.59
CA ARG A 854 34.29 -13.51 -4.54
C ARG A 854 35.56 -12.83 -5.04
N HIS A 855 36.61 -13.60 -5.31
CA HIS A 855 37.93 -13.15 -5.71
C HIS A 855 38.44 -14.02 -6.86
N LEU A 856 39.10 -13.41 -7.84
CA LEU A 856 39.79 -14.09 -8.93
C LEU A 856 41.24 -13.63 -8.97
N ALA A 857 42.16 -14.58 -9.16
CA ALA A 857 43.56 -14.28 -9.43
C ALA A 857 43.74 -13.97 -10.92
N VAL A 858 44.40 -12.85 -11.24
CA VAL A 858 44.64 -12.43 -12.62
C VAL A 858 45.97 -13.00 -13.08
N GLU A 859 45.93 -13.72 -14.19
CA GLU A 859 47.07 -14.40 -14.80
C GLU A 859 47.53 -13.61 -16.04
N ASP A 860 48.82 -13.31 -16.11
CA ASP A 860 49.43 -12.70 -17.29
C ASP A 860 49.62 -13.74 -18.42
N ARG A 861 50.12 -13.26 -19.56
CA ARG A 861 50.37 -14.11 -20.73
C ARG A 861 51.41 -15.21 -20.52
N ASP A 862 52.28 -15.05 -19.51
CA ASP A 862 53.34 -16.00 -19.17
C ASP A 862 52.88 -17.01 -18.09
N GLY A 863 51.62 -16.94 -17.66
CA GLY A 863 51.02 -17.85 -16.67
C GLY A 863 51.30 -17.46 -15.21
N GLN A 864 51.81 -16.25 -14.97
CA GLN A 864 52.11 -15.74 -13.64
C GLN A 864 50.93 -14.96 -13.07
N ILE A 865 50.71 -15.07 -11.76
CA ILE A 865 49.66 -14.32 -11.09
C ILE A 865 50.15 -12.91 -10.80
N VAL A 866 49.56 -11.92 -11.47
CA VAL A 866 49.97 -10.51 -11.39
C VAL A 866 49.10 -9.68 -10.45
N SER A 867 47.82 -10.05 -10.26
CA SER A 867 46.92 -9.32 -9.35
C SER A 867 45.77 -10.18 -8.84
N VAL A 868 44.96 -9.63 -7.93
CA VAL A 868 43.69 -10.23 -7.47
C VAL A 868 42.57 -9.21 -7.61
N ILE A 869 41.48 -9.60 -8.25
CA ILE A 869 40.26 -8.80 -8.38
C ILE A 869 39.15 -9.37 -7.50
N ASP A 870 38.33 -8.49 -6.93
CA ASP A 870 37.21 -8.88 -6.06
C ASP A 870 35.87 -8.37 -6.63
N ASN A 871 34.79 -9.06 -6.27
CA ASN A 871 33.45 -8.76 -6.79
C ASN A 871 32.97 -7.33 -6.44
N LYS A 872 33.37 -6.75 -5.29
CA LYS A 872 32.99 -5.36 -4.96
C LYS A 872 33.66 -4.35 -5.89
N SER A 873 34.82 -4.70 -6.43
CA SER A 873 35.56 -3.85 -7.39
C SER A 873 34.98 -3.96 -8.81
N LEU A 874 34.39 -5.10 -9.17
CA LEU A 874 33.72 -5.31 -10.46
C LEU A 874 32.27 -4.81 -10.48
N ILE A 875 31.53 -4.87 -9.36
CA ILE A 875 30.12 -4.45 -9.22
C ILE A 875 29.92 -2.92 -9.14
N GLN A 876 30.98 -2.11 -9.28
CA GLN A 876 30.85 -0.64 -9.25
C GLN A 876 30.06 -0.02 -10.42
N PHE A 877 29.38 -0.82 -11.23
CA PHE A 877 28.80 -0.39 -12.49
C PHE A 877 27.49 0.42 -12.43
N GLN A 878 26.68 0.28 -11.37
CA GLN A 878 25.59 1.26 -11.13
C GLN A 878 26.10 2.62 -10.63
N ARG A 879 27.40 2.76 -10.36
CA ARG A 879 28.03 3.92 -9.70
C ARG A 879 28.97 4.71 -10.60
N TYR A 880 29.08 4.40 -11.90
CA TYR A 880 30.11 4.99 -12.76
C TYR A 880 30.03 6.52 -12.88
N GLY A 881 28.83 7.11 -12.93
CA GLY A 881 28.71 8.57 -12.87
C GLY A 881 29.15 9.17 -11.53
N SER A 882 28.90 8.48 -10.41
CA SER A 882 29.27 8.94 -9.07
C SER A 882 30.76 8.85 -8.80
N ILE A 883 31.40 7.75 -9.22
CA ILE A 883 32.81 7.47 -8.94
C ILE A 883 33.70 8.38 -9.77
N VAL A 884 33.38 8.56 -11.05
CA VAL A 884 34.06 9.52 -11.92
C VAL A 884 33.94 10.92 -11.32
N LEU A 885 32.74 11.31 -10.89
CA LEU A 885 32.50 12.63 -10.31
C LEU A 885 33.24 12.83 -8.98
N THR A 886 33.20 11.87 -8.05
CA THR A 886 33.98 11.94 -6.80
C THR A 886 35.48 11.97 -7.09
N ARG A 887 35.96 11.25 -8.11
CA ARG A 887 37.37 11.25 -8.48
C ARG A 887 37.80 12.58 -9.08
N GLU A 888 36.98 13.19 -9.93
CA GLU A 888 37.22 14.53 -10.48
C GLU A 888 37.27 15.57 -9.34
N ILE A 889 36.29 15.54 -8.43
CA ILE A 889 36.24 16.43 -7.26
C ILE A 889 37.49 16.26 -6.38
N SER A 890 37.89 15.01 -6.08
CA SER A 890 39.09 14.75 -5.26
C SER A 890 40.39 15.28 -5.87
N ARG A 891 40.41 15.54 -7.19
CA ARG A 891 41.58 16.02 -7.94
C ARG A 891 41.52 17.50 -8.29
N SER A 892 40.41 18.19 -8.01
CA SER A 892 40.22 19.60 -8.36
C SER A 892 41.31 20.48 -7.74
N ALA A 893 41.90 21.38 -8.53
CA ALA A 893 42.98 22.27 -8.08
C ALA A 893 42.47 23.49 -7.28
N SER A 894 41.18 23.80 -7.35
CA SER A 894 40.58 24.98 -6.72
C SER A 894 39.16 24.70 -6.21
N PRO A 895 38.64 25.53 -5.26
CA PRO A 895 37.24 25.48 -4.86
C PRO A 895 36.26 25.70 -6.02
N GLU A 896 36.65 26.50 -7.03
CA GLU A 896 35.86 26.76 -8.24
C GLU A 896 35.70 25.50 -9.10
N GLU A 897 36.78 24.71 -9.27
CA GLU A 897 36.71 23.43 -9.96
C GLU A 897 35.84 22.42 -9.19
N VAL A 898 35.96 22.37 -7.85
CA VAL A 898 35.08 21.52 -7.02
C VAL A 898 33.61 21.86 -7.26
N ALA A 899 33.29 23.15 -7.33
CA ALA A 899 31.93 23.61 -7.62
C ALA A 899 31.45 23.22 -9.02
N GLN A 900 32.30 23.41 -10.05
CA GLN A 900 31.99 23.04 -11.43
C GLN A 900 31.69 21.55 -11.57
N HIS A 901 32.46 20.68 -10.91
CA HIS A 901 32.18 19.25 -10.93
C HIS A 901 30.86 18.95 -10.20
N ALA A 902 30.64 19.54 -9.01
CA ALA A 902 29.43 19.33 -8.21
C ALA A 902 28.12 19.72 -8.93
N GLU A 903 28.14 20.68 -9.87
CA GLU A 903 26.99 21.05 -10.71
C GLU A 903 26.42 19.88 -11.54
N ARG A 904 27.22 18.84 -11.80
CA ARG A 904 26.78 17.63 -12.53
C ARG A 904 25.91 16.68 -11.69
N THR A 905 25.72 16.98 -10.40
CA THR A 905 25.00 16.12 -9.46
C THR A 905 23.50 15.96 -9.78
N PRO A 906 22.70 17.02 -10.03
CA PRO A 906 21.26 16.86 -10.27
C PRO A 906 20.91 16.01 -11.52
N PRO A 907 21.55 16.20 -12.70
CA PRO A 907 21.32 15.33 -13.87
C PRO A 907 21.60 13.85 -13.61
N LEU A 908 22.58 13.57 -12.75
CA LEU A 908 22.98 12.22 -12.41
C LEU A 908 22.01 11.55 -11.42
N VAL A 909 21.52 12.30 -10.42
CA VAL A 909 20.42 11.87 -9.54
C VAL A 909 19.16 11.54 -10.34
N ARG A 910 18.82 12.39 -11.32
CA ARG A 910 17.70 12.13 -12.24
C ARG A 910 17.85 10.78 -12.94
N THR A 911 19.01 10.55 -13.55
CA THR A 911 19.28 9.32 -14.32
C THR A 911 19.08 8.06 -13.45
N LEU A 912 19.50 8.12 -12.19
CA LEU A 912 19.31 7.01 -11.24
C LEU A 912 17.85 6.82 -10.83
N LEU A 913 17.12 7.90 -10.57
CA LEU A 913 15.69 7.82 -10.23
C LEU A 913 14.85 7.30 -11.39
N ASP A 914 15.15 7.74 -12.62
CA ASP A 914 14.48 7.28 -13.85
C ASP A 914 14.75 5.79 -14.10
N SER A 915 15.91 5.29 -13.67
CA SER A 915 16.30 3.86 -13.76
C SER A 915 15.72 2.98 -12.62
N SER A 916 14.72 3.48 -11.88
CA SER A 916 14.11 2.80 -10.73
C SER A 916 15.09 2.42 -9.61
N ALA A 917 16.16 3.20 -9.42
CA ALA A 917 17.09 2.98 -8.32
C ALA A 917 16.40 3.20 -6.96
N ARG A 918 16.75 2.39 -5.96
CA ARG A 918 16.27 2.56 -4.59
C ARG A 918 16.74 3.92 -4.03
N PRO A 919 15.89 4.69 -3.31
CA PRO A 919 16.24 6.00 -2.77
C PRO A 919 17.53 6.01 -1.94
N ARG A 920 17.76 4.95 -1.13
CA ARG A 920 18.99 4.76 -0.34
C ARG A 920 20.27 4.82 -1.20
N HIS A 921 20.24 4.29 -2.43
CA HIS A 921 21.42 4.34 -3.31
C HIS A 921 21.70 5.76 -3.79
N VAL A 922 20.64 6.54 -4.06
CA VAL A 922 20.73 7.93 -4.49
C VAL A 922 21.26 8.82 -3.36
N THR A 923 20.76 8.65 -2.13
CA THR A 923 21.22 9.44 -0.97
C THR A 923 22.65 9.10 -0.58
N ASN A 924 23.05 7.82 -0.62
CA ASN A 924 24.44 7.40 -0.36
C ASN A 924 25.41 7.99 -1.37
N MET A 925 25.01 8.04 -2.63
CA MET A 925 25.78 8.69 -3.68
C MET A 925 25.92 10.19 -3.43
N LEU A 926 24.81 10.88 -3.11
CA LEU A 926 24.82 12.29 -2.77
C LEU A 926 25.75 12.57 -1.59
N ALA A 927 25.72 11.72 -0.56
CA ALA A 927 26.63 11.79 0.58
C ALA A 927 28.10 11.66 0.14
N ALA A 928 28.43 10.68 -0.71
CA ALA A 928 29.78 10.46 -1.19
C ALA A 928 30.33 11.66 -2.02
N ILE A 929 29.49 12.28 -2.86
CA ILE A 929 29.89 13.48 -3.63
C ILE A 929 30.19 14.66 -2.68
N CYS A 930 29.32 14.88 -1.69
CA CYS A 930 29.50 15.96 -0.72
C CYS A 930 30.70 15.73 0.20
N ASP A 931 30.95 14.48 0.60
CA ASP A 931 32.14 14.11 1.36
C ASP A 931 33.40 14.37 0.56
N SER A 932 33.46 13.91 -0.70
CA SER A 932 34.60 14.15 -1.56
C SER A 932 34.86 15.64 -1.76
N ALA A 933 33.80 16.45 -1.90
CA ALA A 933 33.92 17.90 -1.95
C ALA A 933 34.45 18.48 -0.63
N SER A 934 33.93 18.01 0.50
CA SER A 934 34.35 18.45 1.84
C SER A 934 35.82 18.10 2.10
N GLU A 935 36.23 16.86 1.86
CA GLU A 935 37.62 16.38 1.97
C GLU A 935 38.56 17.22 1.10
N ARG A 936 38.20 17.44 -0.17
CA ARG A 936 39.05 18.22 -1.06
C ARG A 936 39.16 19.68 -0.62
N LEU A 937 38.06 20.30 -0.20
CA LEU A 937 38.05 21.67 0.30
C LEU A 937 38.83 21.82 1.61
N VAL A 938 38.80 20.81 2.49
CA VAL A 938 39.66 20.76 3.68
C VAL A 938 41.12 20.73 3.26
N GLN A 939 41.49 19.86 2.32
CA GLN A 939 42.86 19.77 1.83
C GLN A 939 43.33 21.09 1.20
N LEU A 940 42.53 21.69 0.32
CA LEU A 940 42.84 22.99 -0.30
C LEU A 940 42.98 24.12 0.74
N ALA A 941 42.16 24.10 1.80
CA ALA A 941 42.25 25.07 2.87
C ALA A 941 43.49 24.87 3.75
N ILE A 942 43.92 23.62 3.99
CA ILE A 942 45.19 23.30 4.67
C ILE A 942 46.39 23.75 3.81
N ASP A 943 46.36 23.48 2.51
CA ASP A 943 47.41 23.89 1.57
C ASP A 943 47.61 25.42 1.60
N GLU A 944 46.54 26.20 1.81
CA GLU A 944 46.58 27.66 1.94
C GLU A 944 46.94 28.16 3.36
N LEU A 945 46.47 27.51 4.42
CA LEU A 945 46.69 27.95 5.81
C LEU A 945 48.01 27.45 6.42
N GLY A 946 48.64 26.43 5.82
CA GLY A 946 49.73 25.67 6.42
C GLY A 946 49.22 24.46 7.24
N PRO A 947 50.13 23.60 7.73
CA PRO A 947 49.76 22.36 8.42
C PRO A 947 48.94 22.61 9.70
N PRO A 948 48.02 21.70 10.06
CA PRO A 948 47.21 21.86 11.25
C PRO A 948 48.07 21.79 12.53
N PRO A 949 47.82 22.65 13.53
CA PRO A 949 48.63 22.72 14.76
C PRO A 949 48.32 21.60 15.77
N ALA A 950 47.28 20.80 15.54
CA ALA A 950 46.91 19.64 16.34
C ALA A 950 46.15 18.61 15.46
N PRO A 951 46.11 17.32 15.84
CA PRO A 951 45.21 16.36 15.22
C PRO A 951 43.75 16.83 15.32
N PHE A 952 42.98 16.64 14.25
CA PHE A 952 41.58 17.08 14.20
C PHE A 952 40.73 16.15 13.33
N ALA A 953 39.42 16.25 13.52
CA ALA A 953 38.40 15.61 12.71
C ALA A 953 37.41 16.67 12.21
N PHE A 954 37.21 16.74 10.90
CA PHE A 954 36.08 17.42 10.29
C PHE A 954 34.90 16.44 10.27
N ILE A 955 33.80 16.81 10.91
CA ILE A 955 32.62 15.97 11.07
C ILE A 955 31.44 16.50 10.25
N ALA A 956 30.72 15.57 9.64
CA ALA A 956 29.38 15.83 9.11
C ALA A 956 28.35 15.45 10.17
N MET A 957 27.25 16.19 10.21
CA MET A 957 26.14 16.01 11.15
C MET A 957 24.81 16.00 10.40
N GLY A 958 23.70 15.78 11.11
CA GLY A 958 22.37 15.88 10.51
C GLY A 958 22.16 14.90 9.34
N SER A 959 21.53 15.35 8.26
CA SER A 959 21.26 14.48 7.11
C SER A 959 22.53 14.02 6.37
N GLN A 960 23.60 14.82 6.38
CA GLN A 960 24.89 14.38 5.80
C GLN A 960 25.52 13.30 6.69
N GLY A 961 25.50 13.48 8.01
CA GLY A 961 26.03 12.50 8.96
C GLY A 961 25.26 11.17 8.98
N ARG A 962 23.97 11.19 8.64
CA ARG A 962 23.16 9.98 8.37
C ARG A 962 23.27 9.43 6.95
N GLN A 963 23.92 10.15 6.03
CA GLN A 963 23.99 9.82 4.59
C GLN A 963 22.60 9.79 3.89
N GLU A 964 21.68 10.63 4.36
CA GLU A 964 20.28 10.74 3.91
C GLU A 964 19.98 12.09 3.25
N GLN A 965 21.03 12.80 2.83
CA GLN A 965 20.88 14.11 2.22
C GLN A 965 20.28 14.03 0.81
N THR A 966 19.66 15.14 0.41
CA THR A 966 18.94 15.27 -0.87
C THR A 966 19.49 16.48 -1.63
N LEU A 967 18.89 16.83 -2.78
CA LEU A 967 19.31 17.99 -3.57
C LEU A 967 19.00 19.34 -2.89
N VAL A 968 18.11 19.33 -1.88
CA VAL A 968 17.91 20.44 -0.95
C VAL A 968 18.49 20.06 0.40
N THR A 969 19.74 20.47 0.65
CA THR A 969 20.41 20.28 1.94
C THR A 969 21.21 21.53 2.30
N ASP A 970 21.12 21.94 3.55
CA ASP A 970 22.03 22.89 4.17
C ASP A 970 23.28 22.18 4.69
N GLN A 971 24.29 22.96 5.05
CA GLN A 971 25.53 22.48 5.65
C GLN A 971 25.37 22.23 7.15
N ASP A 972 25.51 20.98 7.59
CA ASP A 972 25.60 20.61 9.01
C ASP A 972 26.96 19.96 9.28
N ASN A 973 27.95 20.75 9.71
CA ASN A 973 29.32 20.27 9.90
C ASN A 973 30.04 20.95 11.08
N GLY A 974 31.14 20.35 11.54
CA GLY A 974 31.89 20.80 12.71
C GLY A 974 33.34 20.32 12.69
N ILE A 975 34.15 20.86 13.60
CA ILE A 975 35.54 20.42 13.83
C ILE A 975 35.71 20.03 15.30
N ILE A 976 36.33 18.87 15.50
CA ILE A 976 36.84 18.40 16.79
C ILE A 976 38.35 18.37 16.68
N TYR A 977 39.08 19.03 17.59
CA TYR A 977 40.55 18.95 17.62
C TYR A 977 41.06 18.46 18.98
N ALA A 978 42.22 17.81 18.95
CA ALA A 978 42.91 17.36 20.16
C ALA A 978 43.36 18.56 21.00
N PRO A 979 43.37 18.46 22.34
CA PRO A 979 43.87 19.52 23.19
C PRO A 979 45.35 19.82 22.86
N PRO A 980 45.75 21.10 22.80
CA PRO A 980 47.10 21.47 22.39
C PRO A 980 48.13 21.10 23.47
N GLU A 981 49.13 20.29 23.11
CA GLU A 981 50.18 19.85 24.05
C GLU A 981 51.24 20.93 24.35
N THR A 982 51.52 21.81 23.38
CA THR A 982 52.63 22.79 23.45
C THR A 982 52.30 24.18 22.88
N SER A 983 51.10 24.36 22.31
CA SER A 983 50.69 25.58 21.59
C SER A 983 49.61 26.36 22.36
N ASN A 984 49.52 27.68 22.13
CA ASN A 984 48.48 28.51 22.75
C ASN A 984 47.07 28.06 22.30
N PRO A 985 46.15 27.67 23.21
CA PRO A 985 44.80 27.23 22.88
C PRO A 985 44.00 28.21 21.99
N GLU A 986 44.19 29.52 22.18
CA GLU A 986 43.51 30.52 21.35
C GLU A 986 43.99 30.51 19.90
N GLN A 987 45.30 30.35 19.67
CA GLN A 987 45.88 30.30 18.32
C GLN A 987 45.47 29.01 17.59
N VAL A 988 45.36 27.90 18.32
CA VAL A 988 44.89 26.62 17.77
C VAL A 988 43.42 26.71 17.38
N GLY A 989 42.57 27.27 18.25
CA GLY A 989 41.16 27.52 17.95
C GLY A 989 40.96 28.46 16.76
N GLU A 990 41.75 29.54 16.66
CA GLU A 990 41.69 30.48 15.54
C GLU A 990 42.08 29.83 14.20
N TYR A 991 43.09 28.96 14.19
CA TYR A 991 43.46 28.20 13.00
C TYR A 991 42.27 27.36 12.49
N PHE A 992 41.66 26.55 13.35
CA PHE A 992 40.56 25.68 12.94
C PHE A 992 39.29 26.46 12.60
N LEU A 993 39.04 27.61 13.23
CA LEU A 993 37.93 28.48 12.85
C LEU A 993 38.12 29.08 11.45
N ARG A 994 39.35 29.47 11.09
CA ARG A 994 39.68 29.93 9.72
C ARG A 994 39.55 28.79 8.70
N LEU A 995 40.03 27.60 9.05
CA LEU A 995 39.85 26.38 8.25
C LEU A 995 38.36 26.13 7.99
N GLY A 996 37.54 26.08 9.05
CA GLY A 996 36.10 25.88 8.95
C GLY A 996 35.40 26.93 8.08
N LYS A 997 35.76 28.22 8.20
CA LYS A 997 35.20 29.29 7.35
C LYS A 997 35.53 29.11 5.88
N ARG A 998 36.76 28.70 5.54
CA ARG A 998 37.18 28.44 4.15
C ARG A 998 36.40 27.26 3.55
N VAL A 999 36.33 26.15 4.29
CA VAL A 999 35.61 24.94 3.85
C VAL A 999 34.12 25.23 3.64
N CYS A 1000 33.46 25.87 4.62
CA CYS A 1000 32.03 26.21 4.50
C CYS A 1000 31.75 27.18 3.34
N GLY A 1001 32.68 28.11 3.08
CA GLY A 1001 32.62 29.00 1.93
C GLY A 1001 32.75 28.26 0.60
N GLY A 1002 33.65 27.28 0.50
CA GLY A 1002 33.81 26.41 -0.67
C GLY A 1002 32.58 25.54 -0.92
N LEU A 1003 32.02 24.93 0.13
CA LEU A 1003 30.80 24.12 0.03
C LEU A 1003 29.61 24.97 -0.45
N ASN A 1004 29.51 26.22 0.02
CA ASN A 1004 28.49 27.15 -0.45
C ASN A 1004 28.62 27.48 -1.94
N ARG A 1005 29.86 27.59 -2.46
CA ARG A 1005 30.09 27.74 -3.90
C ARG A 1005 29.72 26.47 -4.68
N ALA A 1006 29.96 25.30 -4.10
CA ALA A 1006 29.62 24.00 -4.70
C ALA A 1006 28.13 23.62 -4.64
N GLY A 1007 27.26 24.56 -4.25
CA GLY A 1007 25.80 24.37 -4.24
C GLY A 1007 25.22 23.88 -2.91
N TYR A 1008 26.01 23.84 -1.83
CA TYR A 1008 25.54 23.49 -0.48
C TYR A 1008 25.32 24.76 0.36
N PRO A 1009 24.10 25.32 0.45
CA PRO A 1009 23.86 26.60 1.12
C PRO A 1009 24.26 26.59 2.61
N LEU A 1010 24.75 27.75 3.09
CA LEU A 1010 25.03 27.96 4.51
C LEU A 1010 23.79 27.69 5.39
N CYS A 1011 23.98 26.99 6.50
CA CYS A 1011 22.91 26.68 7.43
C CYS A 1011 22.40 27.93 8.15
N ARG A 1012 21.07 28.13 8.15
CA ARG A 1012 20.41 29.28 8.80
C ARG A 1012 20.60 29.29 10.32
N GLY A 1013 20.69 28.12 10.94
CA GLY A 1013 20.97 27.95 12.36
C GLY A 1013 22.45 28.08 12.73
N GLY A 1014 23.34 28.29 11.74
CA GLY A 1014 24.76 28.48 11.98
C GLY A 1014 25.50 27.22 12.41
N VAL A 1015 24.96 26.01 12.16
CA VAL A 1015 25.53 24.69 12.51
C VAL A 1015 26.66 24.31 11.55
N MET A 1016 27.77 25.03 11.63
CA MET A 1016 28.88 24.92 10.69
C MET A 1016 30.24 25.07 11.39
N ALA A 1017 31.26 24.40 10.87
CA ALA A 1017 32.65 24.47 11.34
C ALA A 1017 33.23 25.89 11.33
N GLY A 1018 32.65 26.81 10.54
CA GLY A 1018 33.02 28.22 10.54
C GLY A 1018 32.53 29.03 11.75
N ASN A 1019 31.84 28.41 12.70
CA ASN A 1019 31.30 29.00 13.92
C ASN A 1019 32.01 28.43 15.16
N LEU A 1020 32.38 29.30 16.11
CA LEU A 1020 33.08 28.94 17.35
C LEU A 1020 32.29 27.93 18.21
N ARG A 1021 30.96 27.88 18.08
CA ARG A 1021 30.14 26.88 18.78
C ARG A 1021 30.42 25.45 18.30
N TRP A 1022 30.85 25.27 17.04
CA TRP A 1022 30.99 23.96 16.39
C TRP A 1022 32.43 23.64 15.96
N CYS A 1023 33.37 24.49 16.36
CA CYS A 1023 34.80 24.31 16.14
C CYS A 1023 35.48 24.38 17.51
N ARG A 1024 35.70 23.22 18.13
CA ARG A 1024 36.07 23.11 19.54
C ARG A 1024 37.01 21.95 19.82
N SER A 1025 37.70 22.01 20.95
CA SER A 1025 38.52 20.90 21.43
C SER A 1025 37.63 19.73 21.86
N LEU A 1026 38.17 18.51 21.86
CA LEU A 1026 37.43 17.34 22.33
C LEU A 1026 36.90 17.49 23.78
N PRO A 1027 37.68 17.99 24.76
CA PRO A 1027 37.17 18.26 26.10
C PRO A 1027 36.01 19.28 26.14
N ASP A 1028 36.06 20.33 25.32
CA ASP A 1028 34.99 21.34 25.25
C ASP A 1028 33.72 20.76 24.62
N TRP A 1029 33.86 19.88 23.62
CA TRP A 1029 32.75 19.14 23.05
C TRP A 1029 32.08 18.25 24.11
N ILE A 1030 32.87 17.46 24.85
CA ILE A 1030 32.37 16.60 25.93
C ILE A 1030 31.61 17.43 26.98
N SER A 1031 32.23 18.51 27.48
CA SER A 1031 31.62 19.38 28.49
C SER A 1031 30.30 20.00 28.01
N SER A 1032 30.23 20.39 26.73
CA SER A 1032 29.02 20.96 26.14
C SER A 1032 27.89 19.92 26.07
N PHE A 1033 28.22 18.67 25.73
CA PHE A 1033 27.24 17.58 25.70
C PHE A 1033 26.73 17.22 27.09
N GLU A 1034 27.61 17.16 28.08
CA GLU A 1034 27.22 16.95 29.48
C GLU A 1034 26.26 18.05 29.95
N GLU A 1035 26.57 19.31 29.65
CA GLU A 1035 25.70 20.45 29.96
C GLU A 1035 24.33 20.34 29.27
N TRP A 1036 24.28 19.94 27.99
CA TRP A 1036 23.02 19.75 27.26
C TRP A 1036 22.17 18.61 27.81
N VAL A 1037 22.81 17.51 28.22
CA VAL A 1037 22.13 16.37 28.84
C VAL A 1037 21.60 16.74 30.23
N ASP A 1038 22.39 17.46 31.03
CA ASP A 1038 22.02 17.84 32.40
C ASP A 1038 20.95 18.94 32.47
N LYS A 1039 20.99 19.94 31.58
CA LYS A 1039 20.02 21.05 31.61
C LYS A 1039 18.63 20.65 31.11
N SER A 1040 18.54 19.66 30.21
CA SER A 1040 17.29 18.99 29.82
C SER A 1040 16.08 19.92 29.50
N GLU A 1041 16.29 21.12 28.97
CA GLU A 1041 15.18 21.99 28.55
C GLU A 1041 14.61 21.58 27.17
N PRO A 1042 13.28 21.62 26.95
CA PRO A 1042 12.66 21.14 25.70
C PRO A 1042 13.15 21.82 24.41
N GLN A 1043 13.56 23.09 24.48
CA GLN A 1043 14.04 23.85 23.33
C GLN A 1043 15.48 23.49 22.95
N GLU A 1044 16.35 23.25 23.94
CA GLU A 1044 17.75 22.87 23.71
C GLU A 1044 17.86 21.45 23.14
N ILE A 1045 17.01 20.51 23.58
CA ILE A 1045 17.02 19.12 23.08
C ILE A 1045 16.68 19.03 21.57
N MET A 1046 15.88 19.96 21.05
CA MET A 1046 15.56 20.01 19.61
C MET A 1046 16.80 20.36 18.79
N GLU A 1047 17.55 21.39 19.21
CA GLU A 1047 18.84 21.77 18.60
C GLU A 1047 19.88 20.66 18.76
N VAL A 1048 19.87 19.97 19.91
CA VAL A 1048 20.89 18.97 20.24
C VAL A 1048 20.72 17.66 19.46
N SER A 1049 19.50 17.36 19.00
CA SER A 1049 19.18 16.09 18.34
C SER A 1049 20.00 15.81 17.07
N ILE A 1050 20.43 16.86 16.36
CA ILE A 1050 21.28 16.78 15.16
C ILE A 1050 22.68 16.24 15.50
N PHE A 1051 23.17 16.53 16.71
CA PHE A 1051 24.52 16.15 17.15
C PHE A 1051 24.63 14.70 17.63
N PHE A 1052 23.57 13.90 17.58
CA PHE A 1052 23.70 12.45 17.75
C PHE A 1052 23.93 11.72 16.42
N ASP A 1053 23.94 12.46 15.30
CA ASP A 1053 24.14 11.92 13.97
C ASP A 1053 25.45 12.42 13.35
N PHE A 1054 26.55 12.41 14.10
CA PHE A 1054 27.85 12.81 13.54
C PHE A 1054 28.67 11.63 13.02
N ARG A 1055 29.45 11.88 11.98
CA ARG A 1055 30.55 11.01 11.54
C ARG A 1055 31.74 11.83 11.04
N THR A 1056 32.92 11.21 11.07
CA THR A 1056 34.12 11.77 10.45
C THR A 1056 33.97 11.78 8.93
N VAL A 1057 34.36 12.89 8.32
CA VAL A 1057 34.55 13.04 6.87
C VAL A 1057 36.03 13.16 6.54
N TYR A 1058 36.80 13.92 7.34
CA TYR A 1058 38.23 14.09 7.14
C TYR A 1058 38.96 14.13 8.49
N GLY A 1059 40.19 13.60 8.55
CA GLY A 1059 41.04 13.64 9.74
C GLY A 1059 40.88 12.42 10.67
N GLU A 1060 41.24 12.59 11.94
CA GLU A 1060 41.39 11.49 12.91
C GLU A 1060 40.04 10.98 13.45
N ALA A 1061 39.64 9.79 13.02
CA ALA A 1061 38.36 9.21 13.43
C ALA A 1061 38.27 8.92 14.94
N ASP A 1062 39.40 8.68 15.60
CA ASP A 1062 39.45 8.36 17.04
C ASP A 1062 38.87 9.48 17.92
N LEU A 1063 39.03 10.75 17.53
CA LEU A 1063 38.42 11.88 18.24
C LEU A 1063 36.89 11.79 18.26
N THR A 1064 36.29 11.34 17.15
CA THR A 1064 34.84 11.15 17.06
C THR A 1064 34.38 9.90 17.81
N HIS A 1065 35.18 8.82 17.79
CA HIS A 1065 34.89 7.60 18.53
C HIS A 1065 34.92 7.85 20.04
N GLU A 1066 35.91 8.62 20.52
CA GLU A 1066 36.01 9.01 21.92
C GLU A 1066 34.81 9.87 22.33
N LEU A 1067 34.46 10.90 21.56
CA LEU A 1067 33.28 11.71 21.83
C LEU A 1067 32.00 10.86 21.92
N ARG A 1068 31.78 9.95 20.96
CA ARG A 1068 30.60 9.07 20.94
C ARG A 1068 30.56 8.15 22.16
N ARG A 1069 31.71 7.56 22.52
CA ARG A 1069 31.82 6.68 23.69
C ARG A 1069 31.46 7.42 24.98
N THR A 1070 31.96 8.65 25.15
CA THR A 1070 31.66 9.47 26.33
C THR A 1070 30.19 9.87 26.39
N ILE A 1071 29.59 10.27 25.25
CA ILE A 1071 28.15 10.55 25.16
C ILE A 1071 27.32 9.31 25.54
N HIS A 1072 27.63 8.13 24.97
CA HIS A 1072 26.89 6.90 25.26
C HIS A 1072 27.01 6.51 26.75
N ALA A 1073 28.18 6.68 27.35
CA ALA A 1073 28.38 6.42 28.77
C ALA A 1073 27.55 7.38 29.64
N GLY A 1074 27.51 8.68 29.30
CA GLY A 1074 26.74 9.68 30.04
C GLY A 1074 25.22 9.51 29.94
N LEU A 1075 24.72 8.89 28.88
CA LEU A 1075 23.27 8.70 28.65
C LEU A 1075 22.66 7.49 29.39
N LEU A 1076 23.46 6.58 29.94
CA LEU A 1076 22.97 5.31 30.52
C LEU A 1076 21.90 5.49 31.62
N ASP A 1077 22.08 6.49 32.48
CA ASP A 1077 21.23 6.73 33.66
C ASP A 1077 20.33 7.98 33.55
N GLN A 1078 20.26 8.61 32.37
CA GLN A 1078 19.59 9.89 32.17
C GLN A 1078 18.14 9.73 31.70
N ALA A 1079 17.24 9.29 32.59
CA ALA A 1079 15.82 9.07 32.27
C ALA A 1079 15.09 10.35 31.79
N ALA A 1080 15.45 11.52 32.35
CA ALA A 1080 14.85 12.81 31.98
C ALA A 1080 15.17 13.19 30.52
N PHE A 1081 16.41 12.96 30.09
CA PHE A 1081 16.81 13.19 28.71
C PHE A 1081 15.94 12.39 27.72
N PHE A 1082 15.77 11.09 27.95
CA PHE A 1082 14.94 10.25 27.07
C PHE A 1082 13.46 10.67 27.06
N HIS A 1083 12.94 11.13 28.20
CA HIS A 1083 11.58 11.65 28.29
C HIS A 1083 11.39 12.89 27.41
N HIS A 1084 12.26 13.88 27.54
CA HIS A 1084 12.17 15.11 26.74
C HIS A 1084 12.50 14.87 25.26
N PHE A 1085 13.45 13.98 24.95
CA PHE A 1085 13.73 13.57 23.58
C PHE A 1085 12.51 12.89 22.93
N ALA A 1086 11.81 12.04 23.67
CA ALA A 1086 10.57 11.41 23.23
C ALA A 1086 9.46 12.43 22.97
N GLN A 1087 9.29 13.45 23.83
CA GLN A 1087 8.35 14.54 23.59
C GLN A 1087 8.62 15.26 22.25
N ASN A 1088 9.89 15.52 21.93
CA ASN A 1088 10.26 16.16 20.66
C ASN A 1088 9.90 15.29 19.43
N ALA A 1089 10.05 13.97 19.53
CA ALA A 1089 9.67 13.03 18.46
C ALA A 1089 8.16 13.03 18.14
N LEU A 1090 7.32 13.54 19.05
CA LEU A 1090 5.87 13.65 18.90
C LEU A 1090 5.39 15.00 18.36
N THR A 1091 6.30 15.95 18.10
CA THR A 1091 5.94 17.34 17.73
C THR A 1091 5.26 17.43 16.35
N PHE A 1092 5.67 16.58 15.40
CA PHE A 1092 5.03 16.52 14.09
C PHE A 1092 3.63 15.90 14.22
N LYS A 1093 2.60 16.69 13.94
CA LYS A 1093 1.23 16.19 13.84
C LYS A 1093 0.88 16.00 12.36
N PRO A 1094 0.76 14.75 11.88
CA PRO A 1094 0.34 14.52 10.50
C PRO A 1094 -1.01 15.20 10.25
N PRO A 1095 -1.24 15.79 9.06
CA PRO A 1095 -2.42 16.58 8.75
C PRO A 1095 -3.64 15.67 8.51
N PHE A 1096 -4.04 14.92 9.53
CA PHE A 1096 -5.25 14.13 9.55
C PHE A 1096 -6.42 14.98 10.05
N ARG A 1097 -7.60 14.81 9.43
CA ARG A 1097 -8.85 15.16 10.10
C ARG A 1097 -9.12 14.14 11.21
N LEU A 1098 -9.96 14.49 12.19
CA LEU A 1098 -10.68 13.48 12.97
C LEU A 1098 -11.28 12.50 11.93
N LEU A 1099 -10.82 11.23 11.91
CA LEU A 1099 -11.15 10.15 10.94
C LEU A 1099 -10.13 9.77 9.85
N GLY A 1100 -8.86 10.17 9.94
CA GLY A 1100 -7.79 9.52 9.16
C GLY A 1100 -7.70 9.88 7.67
N ASN A 1101 -8.55 10.76 7.14
CA ASN A 1101 -8.33 11.36 5.82
C ASN A 1101 -7.29 12.51 5.92
N ILE A 1102 -6.32 12.50 5.01
CA ILE A 1102 -5.35 13.59 4.82
C ILE A 1102 -6.09 14.86 4.38
N TYR A 1103 -5.71 16.01 4.95
CA TYR A 1103 -6.23 17.31 4.54
C TYR A 1103 -5.99 17.56 3.03
N LEU A 1104 -7.05 17.47 2.23
CA LEU A 1104 -7.07 17.81 0.81
C LEU A 1104 -8.02 19.01 0.61
N GLY A 1105 -7.57 20.21 0.98
CA GLY A 1105 -7.99 21.48 0.38
C GLY A 1105 -8.94 22.41 1.16
N GLY A 1106 -8.76 23.72 0.93
CA GLY A 1106 -9.86 24.71 0.91
C GLY A 1106 -10.03 25.68 2.09
N GLY A 1107 -8.96 26.16 2.73
CA GLY A 1107 -9.05 27.21 3.77
C GLY A 1107 -8.35 28.50 3.33
N ALA A 1108 -8.87 29.67 3.75
CA ALA A 1108 -8.50 31.02 3.31
C ALA A 1108 -7.10 31.52 3.75
N THR A 1109 -6.07 30.69 3.60
CA THR A 1109 -4.65 31.06 3.72
C THR A 1109 -3.88 30.44 2.57
N GLU A 1110 -2.89 31.15 2.03
CA GLU A 1110 -2.12 30.78 0.82
C GLU A 1110 -1.42 29.40 0.89
N HIS A 1111 -1.38 28.74 2.06
CA HIS A 1111 -0.62 27.50 2.32
C HIS A 1111 -1.49 26.30 2.77
N ALA A 1112 -2.83 26.38 2.70
CA ALA A 1112 -3.70 25.30 3.14
C ALA A 1112 -3.72 24.11 2.14
N GLY A 1113 -3.14 22.96 2.52
CA GLY A 1113 -3.10 21.74 1.68
C GLY A 1113 -1.72 21.34 1.17
N GLU A 1114 -0.66 21.95 1.70
CA GLU A 1114 0.73 21.62 1.44
C GLU A 1114 1.30 20.70 2.54
N ILE A 1115 2.21 19.79 2.15
CA ILE A 1115 2.93 18.92 3.09
C ILE A 1115 4.42 19.07 2.84
N ASN A 1116 5.18 19.37 3.89
CA ASN A 1116 6.63 19.31 3.87
C ASN A 1116 7.09 17.86 4.15
N LEU A 1117 7.66 17.21 3.13
CA LEU A 1117 8.13 15.83 3.23
C LEU A 1117 9.30 15.66 4.20
N LYS A 1118 10.16 16.69 4.36
CA LYS A 1118 11.24 16.66 5.37
C LYS A 1118 10.64 16.48 6.76
N ASP A 1119 9.66 17.30 7.10
CA ASP A 1119 9.01 17.29 8.41
C ASP A 1119 8.22 16.00 8.65
N ALA A 1120 7.57 15.47 7.62
CA ALA A 1120 6.85 14.20 7.68
C ALA A 1120 7.74 13.00 7.98
N MET A 1121 8.99 13.00 7.52
CA MET A 1121 9.94 11.91 7.77
C MET A 1121 10.60 12.00 9.15
N MET A 1122 10.63 13.20 9.77
CA MET A 1122 11.34 13.42 11.03
C MET A 1122 10.91 12.50 12.18
N PRO A 1123 9.63 12.14 12.39
CA PRO A 1123 9.24 11.20 13.44
C PRO A 1123 9.91 9.83 13.33
N MET A 1124 10.07 9.31 12.11
CA MET A 1124 10.74 8.01 11.89
C MET A 1124 12.25 8.12 12.18
N VAL A 1125 12.88 9.22 11.77
CA VAL A 1125 14.30 9.51 12.08
C VAL A 1125 14.50 9.63 13.60
N SER A 1126 13.65 10.42 14.26
CA SER A 1126 13.70 10.65 15.71
C SER A 1126 13.44 9.37 16.49
N PHE A 1127 12.52 8.52 16.04
CA PHE A 1127 12.30 7.19 16.60
C PHE A 1127 13.55 6.31 16.49
N ALA A 1128 14.10 6.15 15.28
CA ALA A 1128 15.29 5.33 15.08
C ALA A 1128 16.45 5.81 15.95
N ARG A 1129 16.67 7.13 16.03
CA ARG A 1129 17.71 7.76 16.83
C ARG A 1129 17.48 7.58 18.33
N LEU A 1130 16.27 7.83 18.83
CA LEU A 1130 15.92 7.69 20.25
C LEU A 1130 16.19 6.28 20.76
N TYR A 1131 15.72 5.28 20.02
CA TYR A 1131 15.93 3.88 20.38
C TYR A 1131 17.38 3.45 20.18
N ALA A 1132 18.06 3.93 19.13
CA ALA A 1132 19.49 3.66 18.95
C ALA A 1132 20.31 4.18 20.14
N LEU A 1133 20.05 5.39 20.61
CA LEU A 1133 20.72 5.95 21.80
C LEU A 1133 20.40 5.13 23.06
N ARG A 1134 19.12 4.78 23.29
CA ARG A 1134 18.71 3.98 24.45
C ARG A 1134 19.38 2.60 24.50
N HIS A 1135 19.65 2.02 23.33
CA HIS A 1135 20.27 0.72 23.19
C HIS A 1135 21.76 0.78 22.84
N GLN A 1136 22.42 1.96 22.87
CA GLN A 1136 23.85 2.12 22.54
C GLN A 1136 24.23 1.56 21.16
N ILE A 1137 23.48 1.93 20.13
CA ILE A 1137 23.72 1.57 18.73
C ILE A 1137 24.52 2.72 18.09
N ASN A 1138 25.66 2.40 17.48
CA ASN A 1138 26.60 3.40 16.94
C ASN A 1138 26.28 3.87 15.52
N GLN A 1139 25.42 3.14 14.80
CA GLN A 1139 24.97 3.48 13.46
C GLN A 1139 24.29 4.85 13.45
N THR A 1140 24.53 5.66 12.41
CA THR A 1140 23.89 6.97 12.24
C THR A 1140 22.74 6.92 11.23
N HIS A 1141 22.87 6.13 10.16
CA HIS A 1141 21.83 5.97 9.14
C HIS A 1141 20.53 5.40 9.74
N THR A 1142 19.39 6.02 9.44
CA THR A 1142 18.08 5.70 10.03
C THR A 1142 17.70 4.24 9.77
N LEU A 1143 17.79 3.78 8.52
CA LEU A 1143 17.43 2.39 8.21
C LEU A 1143 18.38 1.37 8.86
N GLU A 1144 19.68 1.67 8.98
CA GLU A 1144 20.65 0.79 9.66
C GLU A 1144 20.40 0.72 11.16
N ARG A 1145 19.94 1.82 11.77
CA ARG A 1145 19.46 1.81 13.15
C ARG A 1145 18.23 0.92 13.31
N ILE A 1146 17.26 0.99 12.40
CA ILE A 1146 16.08 0.12 12.44
C ILE A 1146 16.48 -1.35 12.26
N GLU A 1147 17.40 -1.66 11.34
CA GLU A 1147 17.96 -3.00 11.14
C GLU A 1147 18.63 -3.51 12.44
N ALA A 1148 19.54 -2.73 13.02
CA ALA A 1148 20.24 -3.09 14.26
C ALA A 1148 19.29 -3.24 15.47
N LEU A 1149 18.24 -2.42 15.56
CA LEU A 1149 17.19 -2.55 16.59
C LEU A 1149 16.37 -3.83 16.40
N THR A 1150 16.15 -4.25 15.16
CA THR A 1150 15.45 -5.50 14.83
C THR A 1150 16.31 -6.72 15.21
N GLU A 1151 17.61 -6.69 14.88
CA GLU A 1151 18.57 -7.74 15.26
C GLU A 1151 18.64 -7.93 16.79
N ARG A 1152 18.44 -6.85 17.56
CA ARG A 1152 18.38 -6.89 19.03
C ARG A 1152 17.00 -7.20 19.61
N GLY A 1153 16.00 -7.48 18.77
CA GLY A 1153 14.64 -7.83 19.19
C GLY A 1153 13.83 -6.67 19.78
N VAL A 1154 14.25 -5.42 19.58
CA VAL A 1154 13.55 -4.21 20.07
C VAL A 1154 12.36 -3.86 19.16
N ILE A 1155 12.49 -4.14 17.87
CA ILE A 1155 11.47 -3.96 16.83
C ILE A 1155 11.19 -5.30 16.16
N LEU A 1156 9.92 -5.58 15.85
CA LEU A 1156 9.54 -6.79 15.12
C LEU A 1156 9.89 -6.69 13.63
N PRO A 1157 10.27 -7.79 12.95
CA PRO A 1157 10.60 -7.77 11.52
C PRO A 1157 9.50 -7.19 10.62
N SER A 1158 8.22 -7.44 10.94
CA SER A 1158 7.10 -6.86 10.19
C SER A 1158 7.03 -5.32 10.32
N SER A 1159 7.23 -4.80 11.53
CA SER A 1159 7.28 -3.36 11.77
C SER A 1159 8.50 -2.71 11.10
N ARG A 1160 9.64 -3.40 11.04
CA ARG A 1160 10.81 -2.96 10.25
C ARG A 1160 10.41 -2.79 8.79
N ASP A 1161 9.79 -3.79 8.18
CA ASP A 1161 9.45 -3.76 6.75
C ASP A 1161 8.49 -2.62 6.41
N GLU A 1162 7.49 -2.36 7.26
CA GLU A 1162 6.57 -1.24 7.13
C GLU A 1162 7.25 0.13 7.29
N ILE A 1163 8.16 0.27 8.26
CA ILE A 1163 8.95 1.50 8.47
C ILE A 1163 9.85 1.76 7.28
N VAL A 1164 10.58 0.74 6.81
CA VAL A 1164 11.50 0.84 5.66
C VAL A 1164 10.72 1.24 4.40
N ALA A 1165 9.61 0.56 4.10
CA ALA A 1165 8.77 0.86 2.94
C ALA A 1165 8.23 2.29 2.99
N SER A 1166 7.74 2.74 4.15
CA SER A 1166 7.21 4.10 4.34
C SER A 1166 8.30 5.17 4.20
N TYR A 1167 9.48 4.92 4.77
CA TYR A 1167 10.62 5.83 4.69
C TYR A 1167 11.14 5.94 3.26
N ASP A 1168 11.34 4.81 2.56
CA ASP A 1168 11.79 4.79 1.17
C ASP A 1168 10.78 5.50 0.25
N PHE A 1169 9.48 5.26 0.43
CA PHE A 1169 8.45 5.95 -0.35
C PHE A 1169 8.50 7.47 -0.17
N LEU A 1170 8.56 7.96 1.07
CA LEU A 1170 8.64 9.41 1.34
C LEU A 1170 9.94 10.01 0.79
N MET A 1171 11.06 9.31 0.89
CA MET A 1171 12.35 9.75 0.34
C MET A 1171 12.30 9.83 -1.19
N GLN A 1172 11.72 8.81 -1.84
CA GLN A 1172 11.55 8.79 -3.29
C GLN A 1172 10.70 9.96 -3.76
N LEU A 1173 9.56 10.19 -3.10
CA LEU A 1173 8.65 11.28 -3.43
C LEU A 1173 9.33 12.65 -3.25
N ARG A 1174 10.16 12.78 -2.20
CA ARG A 1174 10.94 14.00 -1.92
C ARG A 1174 11.96 14.27 -3.02
N LEU A 1175 12.74 13.26 -3.42
CA LEU A 1175 13.74 13.38 -4.48
C LEU A 1175 13.11 13.67 -5.85
N GLN A 1176 12.01 13.00 -6.19
CA GLN A 1176 11.25 13.24 -7.43
C GLN A 1176 10.71 14.67 -7.48
N ASN A 1177 10.14 15.18 -6.38
CA ASN A 1177 9.63 16.55 -6.30
C ASN A 1177 10.74 17.59 -6.53
N GLN A 1178 11.93 17.37 -5.94
CA GLN A 1178 13.09 18.25 -6.11
C GLN A 1178 13.59 18.24 -7.56
N ILE A 1179 13.71 17.07 -8.19
CA ILE A 1179 14.11 16.95 -9.60
C ILE A 1179 13.10 17.62 -10.53
N ALA A 1180 11.79 17.41 -10.32
CA ALA A 1180 10.74 18.03 -11.12
C ALA A 1180 10.76 19.56 -11.01
N ALA A 1181 11.07 20.11 -9.83
CA ALA A 1181 11.25 21.54 -9.64
C ALA A 1181 12.46 22.08 -10.42
N ILE A 1182 13.62 21.40 -10.33
CA ILE A 1182 14.85 21.77 -11.06
C ILE A 1182 14.61 21.75 -12.58
N GLN A 1183 13.95 20.71 -13.09
CA GLN A 1183 13.61 20.60 -14.53
C GLN A 1183 12.69 21.73 -15.01
N ALA A 1184 11.79 22.19 -14.14
CA ALA A 1184 10.91 23.32 -14.42
C ALA A 1184 11.59 24.68 -14.22
N GLY A 1185 12.91 24.74 -14.00
CA GLY A 1185 13.66 25.97 -13.73
C GLY A 1185 13.32 26.63 -12.39
N ARG A 1186 12.71 25.90 -11.45
CA ARG A 1186 12.31 26.37 -10.12
C ARG A 1186 13.29 25.88 -9.06
N ALA A 1187 13.39 26.62 -7.95
CA ALA A 1187 14.16 26.18 -6.80
C ALA A 1187 13.58 24.86 -6.23
N PRO A 1188 14.42 23.84 -5.96
CA PRO A 1188 13.94 22.59 -5.41
C PRO A 1188 13.35 22.79 -4.02
N THR A 1189 12.25 22.07 -3.72
CA THR A 1189 11.49 22.21 -2.48
C THR A 1189 11.13 20.84 -1.89
N ASN A 1190 10.95 20.79 -0.57
CA ASN A 1190 10.43 19.61 0.13
C ASN A 1190 8.90 19.63 0.23
N ILE A 1191 8.26 20.71 -0.22
CA ILE A 1191 6.81 20.90 -0.14
C ILE A 1191 6.12 20.25 -1.34
N ILE A 1192 5.10 19.45 -1.07
CA ILE A 1192 4.22 18.84 -2.07
C ILE A 1192 2.76 19.23 -1.83
N HIS A 1193 1.96 19.14 -2.89
CA HIS A 1193 0.51 19.19 -2.78
C HIS A 1193 -0.05 17.77 -3.00
N PRO A 1194 -0.59 17.11 -1.96
CA PRO A 1194 -1.08 15.75 -2.09
C PRO A 1194 -2.17 15.59 -3.16
N GLY A 1195 -2.97 16.64 -3.41
CA GLY A 1195 -3.99 16.64 -4.47
C GLY A 1195 -3.46 16.62 -5.90
N LYS A 1196 -2.16 16.86 -6.11
CA LYS A 1196 -1.49 16.73 -7.41
C LYS A 1196 -0.86 15.34 -7.62
N LEU A 1197 -0.87 14.48 -6.60
CA LEU A 1197 -0.35 13.12 -6.70
C LEU A 1197 -1.39 12.19 -7.33
N GLY A 1198 -0.93 11.14 -8.03
CA GLY A 1198 -1.82 10.08 -8.50
C GLY A 1198 -2.43 9.28 -7.34
N TYR A 1199 -3.56 8.60 -7.59
CA TYR A 1199 -4.30 7.86 -6.55
C TYR A 1199 -3.42 6.88 -5.76
N ILE A 1200 -2.59 6.09 -6.45
CA ILE A 1200 -1.68 5.12 -5.82
C ILE A 1200 -0.69 5.82 -4.87
N GLN A 1201 -0.10 6.93 -5.31
CA GLN A 1201 0.83 7.71 -4.48
C GLN A 1201 0.12 8.34 -3.27
N GLN A 1202 -1.13 8.79 -3.43
CA GLN A 1202 -1.93 9.27 -2.30
C GLN A 1202 -2.20 8.17 -1.28
N GLU A 1203 -2.49 6.95 -1.73
CA GLU A 1203 -2.75 5.82 -0.83
C GLU A 1203 -1.47 5.36 -0.10
N LEU A 1204 -0.35 5.27 -0.80
CA LEU A 1204 0.96 5.03 -0.19
C LEU A 1204 1.34 6.13 0.82
N LEU A 1205 1.01 7.39 0.54
CA LEU A 1205 1.21 8.50 1.47
C LEU A 1205 0.36 8.36 2.74
N LYS A 1206 -0.90 7.91 2.63
CA LYS A 1206 -1.75 7.61 3.80
C LYS A 1206 -1.15 6.49 4.64
N GLN A 1207 -0.70 5.41 4.00
CA GLN A 1207 -0.06 4.28 4.69
C GLN A 1207 1.21 4.74 5.42
N ALA A 1208 2.05 5.56 4.77
CA ALA A 1208 3.24 6.12 5.41
C ALA A 1208 2.91 6.97 6.65
N PHE A 1209 1.85 7.78 6.60
CA PHE A 1209 1.40 8.55 7.77
C PHE A 1209 0.77 7.69 8.86
N ALA A 1210 0.07 6.62 8.51
CA ALA A 1210 -0.41 5.65 9.49
C ALA A 1210 0.78 5.01 10.23
N GLN A 1211 1.86 4.71 9.51
CA GLN A 1211 3.07 4.17 10.12
C GLN A 1211 3.80 5.18 10.99
N ILE A 1212 3.86 6.45 10.60
CA ILE A 1212 4.36 7.54 11.46
C ILE A 1212 3.57 7.60 12.77
N ALA A 1213 2.24 7.53 12.71
CA ALA A 1213 1.39 7.52 13.90
C ALA A 1213 1.64 6.29 14.79
N ALA A 1214 1.84 5.11 14.19
CA ALA A 1214 2.17 3.88 14.92
C ALA A 1214 3.51 4.01 15.67
N VAL A 1215 4.54 4.53 14.99
CA VAL A 1215 5.86 4.81 15.55
C VAL A 1215 5.77 5.81 16.71
N GLN A 1216 5.06 6.93 16.52
CA GLN A 1216 4.84 7.94 17.56
C GLN A 1216 4.09 7.38 18.78
N LYS A 1217 3.06 6.55 18.54
CA LYS A 1217 2.33 5.88 19.62
C LYS A 1217 3.24 4.98 20.45
N LYS A 1218 4.15 4.25 19.80
CA LYS A 1218 5.14 3.42 20.48
C LYS A 1218 6.10 4.27 21.32
N VAL A 1219 6.60 5.39 20.80
CA VAL A 1219 7.43 6.34 21.56
C VAL A 1219 6.69 6.84 22.81
N SER A 1220 5.43 7.27 22.68
CA SER A 1220 4.64 7.76 23.81
C SER A 1220 4.42 6.68 24.89
N TYR A 1221 4.13 5.45 24.47
CA TYR A 1221 3.95 4.34 25.39
C TYR A 1221 5.24 4.00 26.16
N ASP A 1222 6.36 3.84 25.45
CA ASP A 1222 7.62 3.36 26.04
C ASP A 1222 8.36 4.43 26.88
N PHE A 1223 8.20 5.73 26.57
CA PHE A 1223 8.96 6.81 27.23
C PHE A 1223 8.13 7.82 28.02
N LEU A 1224 6.81 7.96 27.74
CA LEU A 1224 5.95 8.98 28.36
C LEU A 1224 4.81 8.37 29.22
N GLY A 1225 4.75 7.05 29.38
CA GLY A 1225 3.75 6.40 30.22
C GLY A 1225 2.34 6.35 29.62
N GLY A 1226 2.21 6.41 28.29
CA GLY A 1226 0.93 6.18 27.60
C GLY A 1226 -0.01 7.39 27.51
N VAL A 1227 0.51 8.61 27.59
CA VAL A 1227 -0.26 9.83 27.29
C VAL A 1227 -0.78 9.76 25.84
N GLN A 1228 -2.09 9.93 25.64
CA GLN A 1228 -2.71 9.88 24.31
C GLN A 1228 -2.05 10.92 23.38
N VAL A 1229 -1.46 10.44 22.26
CA VAL A 1229 -0.87 11.22 21.16
C VAL A 1229 -1.96 11.85 20.30
#